data_AF-A0A538JKR4-F1
#
_entry.id   AF-A0A538JKR4-F1
#
_cell.length_a   1.000
_cell.length_b   1.000
_cell.length_c   1.000
_cell.angle_alpha   90.00
_cell.angle_beta   90.00
_cell.angle_gamma   90.00
#
_symmetry.space_group_name_H-M   'P 1'
#
loop_
_entity.id
_entity.type
_entity.pdbx_description
1 polymer ?
#
loop_
_entity_poly.entity_id
_entity_poly.type
_entity_poly.pdbx_seq_one_letter_code
_entity_poly.pdbx_strand_id
1 'polypeptide(L)'
;MWIRHLSSLQFLTYVAFFAIVIASIVTIVPGRAPPLRRESYPDDELGRHDRKLAKYFVAGGGFLVLGALHMILKNLPWTAEWLARSGYAGHLVRDLSNTHVMIVGGGTLLATGLTWYALPRIVGRPLASENLAQSAFWLTAIGLAVFYVALVGDGIAMGRLAQRGWDYRAAKLHLGQWYRVPVGVGAGVMGLGYWCFAANVFLTVFHARLVKVPKPAWHLWKYVATGAAGLTVGTVQGVIQVTPSHADWLYRAGEAGAWIDPISHAHINLVTGLAMLVAGSLFLLAPRLGGEAPSRRAANTVWALLLGGSLAFYGSCLYLGFHEGSLVVGHGLTPHQAEEATPLHGPLIVASGVAMFAAFWALLRTIERSFRRAPGPLRLFVLCGCGALAVGTLQGPVQAVPAVHELLERGGDAGDVIVNLHAQLNMLGGLMVLLVGAVLALLRVSGVRGARAAFLCVPAGTALYYAAGLAFSVLEGRAVAGGESFGAAVQRFEPWSALVLVPAAAAVLVGFGGYARAVWTGTAGERAAGRRELAALPSAYSGRIPARVRLRRPAALAGYELPMGLLGFPGVGWLFAGFPFPATVLLLGGPALAWAVLPIAFSPYGHGPLRGVGWRVELGYLPASALLSAAALYRAHRKRRLRFLGTPRRRRRRGYRGRVGLAAGAILLVLVSLPFVPAVLGLGTHRVRYSLQPRLTPQVTGQFLMTARGPVKLFSWPDPQERYPSDPLRIRPTDIRAFVARAAAVDAAGAYRLFALDGDRAVPLAVRAHGRRSLSLAPVRLLRPGRYVFTATHEGMFGGRDYAYLTVVPPGAAASPLAPAGRSTPSIARTLPPVAAALVAAAFALLLGRAFLRRPAGQKALWGAGFLLFAAAASCEALAQGHGWTPLLFRGYYLCGGVLAVGMLGAGSAWLLLPRRGRDVLVGALAVATIAATAAVALAPVDVHALTATASGRPPANGALGGHAYLWAIALNSAGTLFLVGGALLSIARRRNVRASVWIAAGAVVVALATGLSRGGDYSFVYLGQLVGIVLMFAGFTLPASRTTPAGSELVAHPGLVRKPL
;
A
#
# COMPACT_ATOMS: atom_id res chain seq x y z
N MET A 1 23.67 -11.04 12.05
CA MET A 1 23.72 -9.57 12.21
C MET A 1 22.38 -8.85 12.02
N TRP A 2 21.49 -9.28 11.11
CA TRP A 2 20.23 -8.58 10.80
C TRP A 2 19.02 -8.83 11.74
N ILE A 3 19.13 -9.71 12.73
CA ILE A 3 18.02 -10.04 13.65
C ILE A 3 17.80 -8.96 14.73
N ARG A 4 18.80 -8.11 15.02
CA ARG A 4 18.69 -7.05 16.04
C ARG A 4 17.80 -5.86 15.62
N HIS A 5 17.43 -5.75 14.34
CA HIS A 5 16.62 -4.65 13.81
C HIS A 5 15.18 -5.04 13.45
N LEU A 6 14.84 -6.32 13.54
CA LEU A 6 13.46 -6.77 13.35
C LEU A 6 12.70 -6.57 14.65
N SER A 7 11.90 -5.50 14.72
CA SER A 7 10.85 -5.45 15.74
C SER A 7 9.97 -6.69 15.57
N SER A 8 9.66 -7.38 16.68
CA SER A 8 8.85 -8.61 16.67
C SER A 8 7.48 -8.42 16.00
N LEU A 9 6.97 -7.19 15.98
CA LEU A 9 5.77 -6.80 15.23
C LEU A 9 6.00 -6.89 13.72
N GLN A 10 7.03 -6.25 13.15
CA GLN A 10 7.32 -6.31 11.71
C GLN A 10 7.52 -7.74 11.22
N PHE A 11 8.28 -8.56 11.96
CA PHE A 11 8.47 -9.96 11.61
C PHE A 11 7.14 -10.73 11.57
N LEU A 12 6.28 -10.57 12.57
CA LEU A 12 4.95 -11.19 12.61
C LEU A 12 4.03 -10.67 11.50
N THR A 13 4.09 -9.38 11.16
CA THR A 13 3.31 -8.81 10.05
C THR A 13 3.77 -9.36 8.71
N TYR A 14 5.08 -9.52 8.51
CA TYR A 14 5.62 -10.15 7.29
C TYR A 14 5.25 -11.62 7.23
N VAL A 15 5.41 -12.39 8.31
CA VAL A 15 5.00 -13.81 8.34
C VAL A 15 3.50 -13.96 8.11
N ALA A 16 2.65 -13.12 8.72
CA ALA A 16 1.22 -13.14 8.48
C ALA A 16 0.86 -12.75 7.04
N PHE A 17 1.52 -11.72 6.49
CA PHE A 17 1.36 -11.31 5.09
C PHE A 17 1.76 -12.46 4.15
N PHE A 18 2.95 -13.05 4.33
CA PHE A 18 3.41 -14.17 3.52
C PHE A 18 2.53 -15.42 3.69
N ALA A 19 2.05 -15.72 4.89
CA ALA A 19 1.12 -16.83 5.11
C ALA A 19 -0.23 -16.59 4.43
N ILE A 20 -0.74 -15.35 4.43
CA ILE A 20 -1.94 -14.98 3.68
C ILE A 20 -1.69 -15.10 2.18
N VAL A 21 -0.56 -14.58 1.68
CA VAL A 21 -0.18 -14.64 0.27
C VAL A 21 -0.02 -16.10 -0.18
N ILE A 22 0.68 -16.93 0.57
CA ILE A 22 0.85 -18.37 0.28
C ILE A 22 -0.49 -19.09 0.33
N ALA A 23 -1.31 -18.85 1.35
CA ALA A 23 -2.65 -19.44 1.44
C ALA A 23 -3.53 -19.02 0.26
N SER A 24 -3.48 -17.74 -0.13
CA SER A 24 -4.16 -17.23 -1.32
C SER A 24 -3.66 -17.93 -2.59
N ILE A 25 -2.35 -18.05 -2.80
CA ILE A 25 -1.77 -18.73 -3.96
C ILE A 25 -2.22 -20.20 -4.01
N VAL A 26 -2.14 -20.93 -2.89
CA VAL A 26 -2.57 -22.34 -2.79
C VAL A 26 -4.07 -22.52 -3.07
N THR A 27 -4.91 -21.55 -2.70
CA THR A 27 -6.35 -21.60 -3.02
C THR A 27 -6.71 -21.25 -4.47
N ILE A 28 -5.83 -20.58 -5.20
CA ILE A 28 -6.08 -20.08 -6.56
C ILE A 28 -5.46 -21.01 -7.62
N VAL A 29 -4.39 -21.73 -7.27
CA VAL A 29 -3.74 -22.75 -8.10
C VAL A 29 -4.53 -24.08 -8.05
N PRO A 30 -4.79 -24.76 -9.19
CA PRO A 30 -5.55 -26.01 -9.20
C PRO A 30 -4.84 -27.11 -8.39
N GLY A 31 -5.52 -27.67 -7.39
CA GLY A 31 -4.94 -28.68 -6.48
C GLY A 31 -5.00 -30.14 -6.96
N ARG A 32 -5.63 -30.43 -8.10
CA ARG A 32 -5.69 -31.79 -8.70
C ARG A 32 -5.18 -31.76 -10.14
N ALA A 33 -4.32 -32.72 -10.49
CA ALA A 33 -3.85 -32.89 -11.85
C ALA A 33 -5.03 -33.22 -12.78
N PRO A 34 -5.16 -32.56 -13.94
CA PRO A 34 -6.23 -32.88 -14.88
C PRO A 34 -6.02 -34.28 -15.48
N PRO A 35 -7.09 -35.05 -15.72
CA PRO A 35 -6.98 -36.40 -16.27
C PRO A 35 -6.46 -36.39 -17.71
N LEU A 36 -5.87 -37.51 -18.13
CA LEU A 36 -5.54 -37.75 -19.54
C LEU A 36 -6.83 -37.72 -20.37
N ARG A 37 -6.87 -36.95 -21.45
CA ARG A 37 -7.99 -36.93 -22.40
C ARG A 37 -7.55 -37.40 -23.78
N ARG A 38 -8.35 -38.29 -24.36
CA ARG A 38 -8.22 -38.76 -25.75
C ARG A 38 -9.25 -38.16 -26.70
N GLU A 39 -10.26 -37.47 -26.15
CA GLU A 39 -11.31 -36.80 -26.90
C GLU A 39 -11.18 -35.27 -26.82
N SER A 40 -11.71 -34.58 -27.83
CA SER A 40 -11.66 -33.12 -27.93
C SER A 40 -12.55 -32.47 -26.87
N TYR A 41 -12.18 -31.27 -26.42
CA TYR A 41 -13.07 -30.47 -25.59
C TYR A 41 -14.22 -29.90 -26.42
N PRO A 42 -15.46 -29.95 -25.92
CA PRO A 42 -16.56 -29.18 -26.49
C PRO A 42 -16.22 -27.69 -26.59
N ASP A 43 -16.72 -27.02 -27.62
CA ASP A 43 -16.42 -25.61 -27.88
C ASP A 43 -16.89 -24.67 -26.76
N ASP A 44 -17.96 -25.02 -26.05
CA ASP A 44 -18.46 -24.28 -24.90
C ASP A 44 -17.55 -24.43 -23.67
N GLU A 45 -16.92 -25.60 -23.49
CA GLU A 45 -15.89 -25.81 -22.47
C GLU A 45 -14.60 -25.03 -22.82
N LEU A 46 -14.17 -25.08 -24.08
CA LEU A 46 -13.00 -24.33 -24.57
C LEU A 46 -13.19 -22.81 -24.41
N GLY A 47 -14.38 -22.32 -24.76
CA GLY A 47 -14.77 -20.92 -24.68
C GLY A 47 -15.35 -20.49 -23.33
N ARG A 48 -15.16 -21.27 -22.25
CA ARG A 48 -15.78 -20.99 -20.95
C ARG A 48 -15.46 -19.58 -20.41
N HIS A 49 -14.26 -19.06 -20.68
CA HIS A 49 -13.85 -17.73 -20.27
C HIS A 49 -14.31 -16.61 -21.22
N ASP A 50 -14.76 -16.94 -22.43
CA ASP A 50 -15.06 -15.96 -23.49
C ASP A 50 -16.10 -14.93 -23.02
N ARG A 51 -17.11 -15.39 -22.27
CA ARG A 51 -18.18 -14.53 -21.70
C ARG A 51 -17.68 -13.46 -20.73
N LYS A 52 -16.44 -13.58 -20.25
CA LYS A 52 -15.82 -12.69 -19.27
C LYS A 52 -14.75 -11.80 -19.90
N LEU A 53 -14.54 -11.88 -21.21
CA LEU A 53 -13.59 -11.04 -21.94
C LEU A 53 -14.01 -9.58 -21.97
N ALA A 54 -15.32 -9.30 -21.94
CA ALA A 54 -15.89 -7.95 -21.90
C ALA A 54 -15.16 -6.99 -20.95
N LYS A 55 -14.81 -7.46 -19.74
CA LYS A 55 -14.18 -6.61 -18.72
C LYS A 55 -12.78 -6.13 -19.14
N TYR A 56 -12.02 -6.95 -19.87
CA TYR A 56 -10.70 -6.59 -20.37
C TYR A 56 -10.81 -5.52 -21.45
N PHE A 57 -11.71 -5.72 -22.42
CA PHE A 57 -11.89 -4.79 -23.53
C PHE A 57 -12.51 -3.46 -23.09
N VAL A 58 -13.47 -3.50 -22.17
CA VAL A 58 -14.09 -2.29 -21.61
C VAL A 58 -13.10 -1.52 -20.74
N ALA A 59 -12.37 -2.19 -19.85
CA ALA A 59 -11.35 -1.53 -19.03
C ALA A 59 -10.23 -0.95 -19.91
N GLY A 60 -9.76 -1.71 -20.90
CA GLY A 60 -8.77 -1.25 -21.86
C GLY A 60 -9.22 -0.02 -22.63
N GLY A 61 -10.46 0.00 -23.14
CA GLY A 61 -11.05 1.19 -23.75
C GLY A 61 -11.13 2.38 -22.80
N GLY A 62 -11.48 2.15 -21.53
CA GLY A 62 -11.51 3.21 -20.51
C GLY A 62 -10.13 3.81 -20.23
N PHE A 63 -9.09 2.98 -20.09
CA PHE A 63 -7.72 3.46 -19.89
C PHE A 63 -7.16 4.16 -21.13
N LEU A 64 -7.49 3.70 -22.34
CA LEU A 64 -7.10 4.38 -23.57
C LEU A 64 -7.73 5.78 -23.69
N VAL A 65 -9.00 5.92 -23.31
CA VAL A 65 -9.67 7.23 -23.21
C VAL A 65 -9.00 8.10 -22.13
N LEU A 66 -8.69 7.54 -20.96
CA LEU A 66 -7.98 8.26 -19.90
C LEU A 66 -6.60 8.73 -20.35
N GLY A 67 -5.84 7.89 -21.04
CA GLY A 67 -4.53 8.24 -21.60
C GLY A 67 -4.64 9.30 -22.68
N ALA A 68 -5.63 9.24 -23.57
CA ALA A 68 -5.82 10.29 -24.58
C ALA A 68 -6.24 11.63 -23.97
N LEU A 69 -7.05 11.62 -22.91
CA LEU A 69 -7.33 12.82 -22.11
C LEU A 69 -6.04 13.35 -21.46
N HIS A 70 -5.21 12.48 -20.92
CA HIS A 70 -3.90 12.87 -20.38
C HIS A 70 -3.03 13.52 -21.47
N MET A 71 -2.97 12.93 -22.68
CA MET A 71 -2.25 13.51 -23.83
C MET A 71 -2.73 14.93 -24.15
N ILE A 72 -4.03 15.20 -24.10
CA ILE A 72 -4.54 16.57 -24.29
C ILE A 72 -4.02 17.47 -23.18
N LEU A 73 -4.26 17.07 -21.92
CA LEU A 73 -3.95 17.90 -20.75
C LEU A 73 -2.47 18.26 -20.67
N LYS A 74 -1.57 17.30 -20.93
CA LYS A 74 -0.13 17.52 -20.84
C LYS A 74 0.44 18.44 -21.93
N ASN A 75 -0.29 18.63 -23.04
CA ASN A 75 0.10 19.48 -24.16
C ASN A 75 -0.66 20.82 -24.19
N LEU A 76 -1.45 21.14 -23.16
CA LEU A 76 -2.00 22.49 -23.01
C LEU A 76 -0.86 23.46 -22.66
N PRO A 77 -0.83 24.70 -23.20
CA PRO A 77 0.35 25.57 -23.11
C PRO A 77 0.89 25.73 -21.68
N TRP A 78 0.01 26.10 -20.75
CA TRP A 78 0.37 26.28 -19.34
C TRP A 78 0.82 25.00 -18.64
N THR A 79 0.33 23.84 -19.09
CA THR A 79 0.70 22.54 -18.50
C THR A 79 2.03 22.05 -19.07
N ALA A 80 2.24 22.18 -20.38
CA ALA A 80 3.49 21.84 -21.04
C ALA A 80 4.65 22.67 -20.48
N GLU A 81 4.49 23.99 -20.37
CA GLU A 81 5.48 24.88 -19.76
C GLU A 81 5.75 24.55 -18.29
N TRP A 82 4.71 24.21 -17.52
CA TRP A 82 4.86 23.85 -16.11
C TRP A 82 5.62 22.52 -15.95
N LEU A 83 5.30 21.54 -16.79
CA LEU A 83 5.97 20.24 -16.82
C LEU A 83 7.44 20.37 -17.23
N ALA A 84 7.74 21.16 -18.27
CA ALA A 84 9.10 21.39 -18.75
C ALA A 84 9.99 22.06 -17.67
N ARG A 85 9.44 23.03 -16.93
CA ARG A 85 10.16 23.69 -15.81
C ARG A 85 10.29 22.83 -14.56
N SER A 86 9.61 21.69 -14.48
CA SER A 86 9.66 20.80 -13.32
C SER A 86 10.76 19.73 -13.42
N GLY A 87 11.59 19.77 -14.47
CA GLY A 87 12.65 18.79 -14.73
C GLY A 87 12.13 17.36 -14.76
N TYR A 88 12.88 16.42 -14.19
CA TYR A 88 12.50 15.00 -14.17
C TYR A 88 11.15 14.73 -13.47
N ALA A 89 10.73 15.55 -12.52
CA ALA A 89 9.40 15.41 -11.90
C ALA A 89 8.26 15.65 -12.91
N GLY A 90 8.48 16.52 -13.90
CA GLY A 90 7.59 16.71 -15.03
C GLY A 90 7.50 15.48 -15.92
N HIS A 91 8.62 14.78 -16.15
CA HIS A 91 8.65 13.53 -16.93
C HIS A 91 7.80 12.41 -16.32
N LEU A 92 7.74 12.31 -14.97
CA LEU A 92 6.87 11.36 -14.26
C LEU A 92 5.39 11.53 -14.65
N VAL A 93 4.93 12.77 -14.73
CA VAL A 93 3.56 13.11 -15.12
C VAL A 93 3.40 12.95 -16.63
N ARG A 94 4.22 13.65 -17.42
CA ARG A 94 4.10 13.79 -18.88
C ARG A 94 4.17 12.44 -19.62
N ASP A 95 5.17 11.63 -19.29
CA ASP A 95 5.54 10.49 -20.13
C ASP A 95 5.34 9.17 -19.41
N LEU A 96 5.91 9.00 -18.22
CA LEU A 96 5.83 7.73 -17.48
C LEU A 96 4.37 7.38 -17.14
N SER A 97 3.61 8.30 -16.54
CA SER A 97 2.23 8.01 -16.15
C SER A 97 1.31 7.76 -17.36
N ASN A 98 1.44 8.57 -18.42
CA ASN A 98 0.66 8.43 -19.64
C ASN A 98 0.97 7.09 -20.36
N THR A 99 2.27 6.76 -20.47
CA THR A 99 2.75 5.53 -21.10
C THR A 99 2.22 4.30 -20.36
N HIS A 100 2.23 4.28 -19.02
CA HIS A 100 1.69 3.15 -18.26
C HIS A 100 0.18 2.99 -18.47
N VAL A 101 -0.60 4.08 -18.45
CA VAL A 101 -2.06 4.00 -18.69
C VAL A 101 -2.37 3.52 -20.11
N MET A 102 -1.63 3.99 -21.12
CA MET A 102 -1.86 3.58 -22.51
C MET A 102 -1.36 2.14 -22.78
N ILE A 103 -0.12 1.83 -22.44
CA ILE A 103 0.52 0.54 -22.74
C ILE A 103 -0.01 -0.56 -21.84
N VAL A 104 -0.02 -0.37 -20.52
CA VAL A 104 -0.48 -1.42 -19.59
C VAL A 104 -2.00 -1.45 -19.56
N GLY A 105 -2.63 -0.28 -19.41
CA GLY A 105 -4.08 -0.16 -19.31
C GLY A 105 -4.78 -0.52 -20.60
N GLY A 106 -4.33 0.00 -21.74
CA GLY A 106 -4.80 -0.42 -23.06
C GLY A 106 -4.14 -1.74 -23.48
N GLY A 107 -2.87 -1.67 -23.84
CA GLY A 107 -2.16 -2.74 -24.57
C GLY A 107 -2.17 -4.08 -23.85
N THR A 108 -1.68 -4.13 -22.61
CA THR A 108 -1.58 -5.39 -21.86
C THR A 108 -2.95 -5.97 -21.50
N LEU A 109 -3.94 -5.16 -21.10
CA LEU A 109 -5.29 -5.67 -20.83
C LEU A 109 -5.96 -6.22 -22.10
N LEU A 110 -5.84 -5.52 -23.24
CA LEU A 110 -6.39 -5.99 -24.52
C LEU A 110 -5.70 -7.28 -24.97
N ALA A 111 -4.37 -7.32 -24.94
CA ALA A 111 -3.59 -8.51 -25.30
C ALA A 111 -3.88 -9.70 -24.37
N THR A 112 -4.07 -9.46 -23.08
CA THR A 112 -4.46 -10.49 -22.10
C THR A 112 -5.84 -11.06 -22.44
N GLY A 113 -6.82 -10.19 -22.73
CA GLY A 113 -8.15 -10.61 -23.15
C GLY A 113 -8.12 -11.44 -24.45
N LEU A 114 -7.37 -11.00 -25.46
CA LEU A 114 -7.17 -11.78 -26.69
C LEU A 114 -6.46 -13.11 -26.43
N THR A 115 -5.49 -13.15 -25.53
CA THR A 115 -4.79 -14.37 -25.14
C THR A 115 -5.75 -15.37 -24.49
N TRP A 116 -6.67 -14.92 -23.63
CA TRP A 116 -7.69 -15.79 -23.04
C TRP A 116 -8.67 -16.38 -24.05
N TYR A 117 -8.91 -15.69 -25.16
CA TYR A 117 -9.66 -16.24 -26.29
C TYR A 117 -8.82 -17.22 -27.12
N ALA A 118 -7.56 -16.86 -27.40
CA ALA A 118 -6.70 -17.54 -28.33
C ALA A 118 -6.09 -18.83 -27.76
N LEU A 119 -5.57 -18.78 -26.53
CA LEU A 119 -4.83 -19.86 -25.91
C LEU A 119 -5.62 -21.17 -25.86
N PRO A 120 -6.89 -21.21 -25.39
CA PRO A 120 -7.65 -22.46 -25.35
C PRO A 120 -7.80 -23.14 -26.71
N ARG A 121 -7.94 -22.33 -27.77
CA ARG A 121 -8.09 -22.77 -29.16
C ARG A 121 -6.75 -23.22 -29.78
N ILE A 122 -5.64 -22.62 -29.36
CA ILE A 122 -4.29 -23.04 -29.75
C ILE A 122 -3.93 -24.40 -29.14
N VAL A 123 -4.21 -24.58 -27.84
CA VAL A 123 -3.76 -25.76 -27.09
C VAL A 123 -4.79 -26.89 -27.02
N GLY A 124 -6.02 -26.65 -27.51
CA GLY A 124 -7.12 -27.61 -27.53
C GLY A 124 -7.66 -27.94 -26.14
N ARG A 125 -7.63 -26.99 -25.20
CA ARG A 125 -8.17 -27.18 -23.85
C ARG A 125 -8.57 -25.89 -23.14
N PRO A 126 -9.49 -25.93 -22.16
CA PRO A 126 -9.84 -24.76 -21.35
C PRO A 126 -8.66 -24.28 -20.51
N LEU A 127 -8.73 -23.02 -20.05
CA LEU A 127 -7.75 -22.43 -19.13
C LEU A 127 -7.59 -23.28 -17.86
N ALA A 128 -6.37 -23.37 -17.35
CA ALA A 128 -6.05 -24.19 -16.18
C ALA A 128 -6.75 -23.72 -14.90
N SER A 129 -6.86 -22.40 -14.68
CA SER A 129 -7.57 -21.81 -13.55
C SER A 129 -8.37 -20.58 -13.96
N GLU A 130 -9.67 -20.63 -13.73
CA GLU A 130 -10.57 -19.49 -13.88
C GLU A 130 -10.23 -18.40 -12.84
N ASN A 131 -9.84 -18.78 -11.62
CA ASN A 131 -9.52 -17.84 -10.56
C ASN A 131 -8.22 -17.07 -10.85
N LEU A 132 -7.21 -17.72 -11.44
CA LEU A 132 -6.01 -17.02 -11.90
C LEU A 132 -6.35 -16.01 -12.99
N ALA A 133 -7.18 -16.39 -13.97
CA ALA A 133 -7.64 -15.47 -15.01
C ALA A 133 -8.45 -14.30 -14.44
N GLN A 134 -9.29 -14.51 -13.41
CA GLN A 134 -9.99 -13.41 -12.75
C GLN A 134 -9.03 -12.50 -11.97
N SER A 135 -8.09 -13.08 -11.23
CA SER A 135 -7.11 -12.34 -10.42
C SER A 135 -6.17 -11.53 -11.29
N ALA A 136 -5.71 -12.08 -12.41
CA ALA A 136 -4.87 -11.39 -13.38
C ALA A 136 -5.49 -10.05 -13.81
N PHE A 137 -6.79 -10.04 -14.14
CA PHE A 137 -7.49 -8.80 -14.49
C PHE A 137 -7.51 -7.79 -13.34
N TRP A 138 -8.04 -8.20 -12.17
CA TRP A 138 -8.32 -7.25 -11.09
C TRP A 138 -7.05 -6.69 -10.48
N LEU A 139 -6.04 -7.53 -10.26
CA LEU A 139 -4.75 -7.10 -9.74
C LEU A 139 -4.05 -6.15 -10.72
N THR A 140 -4.06 -6.46 -12.02
CA THR A 140 -3.47 -5.56 -13.03
C THR A 140 -4.21 -4.22 -13.08
N ALA A 141 -5.54 -4.22 -13.18
CA ALA A 141 -6.32 -3.00 -13.34
C ALA A 141 -6.27 -2.09 -12.08
N ILE A 142 -6.36 -2.68 -10.89
CA ILE A 142 -6.29 -1.93 -9.63
C ILE A 142 -4.86 -1.44 -9.39
N GLY A 143 -3.86 -2.31 -9.58
CA GLY A 143 -2.46 -1.95 -9.43
C GLY A 143 -2.08 -0.79 -10.36
N LEU A 144 -2.48 -0.86 -11.63
CA LEU A 144 -2.29 0.22 -12.60
C LEU A 144 -2.95 1.52 -12.17
N ALA A 145 -4.20 1.48 -11.69
CA ALA A 145 -4.90 2.69 -11.27
C ALA A 145 -4.20 3.38 -10.09
N VAL A 146 -3.76 2.59 -9.09
CA VAL A 146 -2.98 3.10 -7.95
C VAL A 146 -1.64 3.67 -8.42
N PHE A 147 -0.94 2.94 -9.30
CA PHE A 147 0.36 3.34 -9.83
C PHE A 147 0.27 4.64 -10.63
N TYR A 148 -0.73 4.78 -11.50
CA TYR A 148 -0.98 6.00 -12.27
C TYR A 148 -1.22 7.21 -11.37
N VAL A 149 -2.12 7.08 -10.39
CA VAL A 149 -2.43 8.17 -9.45
C VAL A 149 -1.19 8.54 -8.64
N ALA A 150 -0.40 7.55 -8.22
CA ALA A 150 0.85 7.77 -7.50
C ALA A 150 1.85 8.58 -8.36
N LEU A 151 2.13 8.14 -9.60
CA LEU A 151 3.07 8.85 -10.48
C LEU A 151 2.66 10.30 -10.76
N VAL A 152 1.37 10.54 -11.02
CA VAL A 152 0.86 11.90 -11.24
C VAL A 152 0.96 12.73 -9.97
N GLY A 153 0.52 12.19 -8.82
CA GLY A 153 0.56 12.89 -7.54
C GLY A 153 1.99 13.23 -7.10
N ASP A 154 2.89 12.26 -7.21
CA ASP A 154 4.30 12.40 -6.85
C ASP A 154 5.04 13.35 -7.79
N GLY A 155 4.79 13.27 -9.10
CA GLY A 155 5.35 14.22 -10.07
C GLY A 155 4.89 15.66 -9.81
N ILE A 156 3.61 15.86 -9.45
CA ILE A 156 3.10 17.18 -9.06
C ILE A 156 3.74 17.67 -7.75
N ALA A 157 3.85 16.80 -6.76
CA ALA A 157 4.43 17.15 -5.46
C ALA A 157 5.92 17.51 -5.60
N MET A 158 6.71 16.70 -6.31
CA MET A 158 8.12 16.98 -6.56
C MET A 158 8.33 18.17 -7.49
N GLY A 159 7.50 18.36 -8.52
CA GLY A 159 7.61 19.51 -9.42
C GLY A 159 7.45 20.85 -8.68
N ARG A 160 6.55 20.91 -7.68
CA ARG A 160 6.43 22.09 -6.81
C ARG A 160 7.65 22.35 -5.94
N LEU A 161 8.35 21.30 -5.52
CA LEU A 161 9.62 21.43 -4.79
C LEU A 161 10.75 21.86 -5.74
N ALA A 162 10.79 21.29 -6.94
CA ALA A 162 11.77 21.66 -7.97
C ALA A 162 11.69 23.15 -8.33
N GLN A 163 10.48 23.69 -8.47
CA GLN A 163 10.27 25.13 -8.70
C GLN A 163 10.73 26.02 -7.54
N ARG A 164 10.93 25.46 -6.34
CA ARG A 164 11.52 26.15 -5.18
C ARG A 164 13.04 25.93 -5.08
N GLY A 165 13.67 25.44 -6.14
CA GLY A 165 15.11 25.19 -6.23
C GLY A 165 15.56 23.86 -5.62
N TRP A 166 14.65 22.92 -5.35
CA TRP A 166 15.04 21.60 -4.85
C TRP A 166 15.51 20.71 -6.00
N ASP A 167 16.67 20.09 -5.82
CA ASP A 167 17.07 18.99 -6.69
C ASP A 167 16.08 17.81 -6.60
N TYR A 168 15.93 17.04 -7.68
CA TYR A 168 15.03 15.88 -7.76
C TYR A 168 15.32 14.86 -6.67
N ARG A 169 16.60 14.59 -6.35
CA ARG A 169 16.97 13.67 -5.27
C ARG A 169 16.52 14.19 -3.92
N ALA A 170 16.71 15.48 -3.66
CA ALA A 170 16.28 16.12 -2.43
C ALA A 170 14.75 16.09 -2.28
N ALA A 171 14.01 16.39 -3.37
CA ALA A 171 12.55 16.32 -3.39
C ALA A 171 12.03 14.88 -3.14
N LYS A 172 12.64 13.88 -3.77
CA LYS A 172 12.31 12.46 -3.58
C LYS A 172 12.59 11.98 -2.17
N LEU A 173 13.72 12.39 -1.57
CA LEU A 173 14.06 12.08 -0.18
C LEU A 173 13.11 12.77 0.81
N HIS A 174 12.71 14.02 0.52
CA HIS A 174 11.74 14.77 1.33
C HIS A 174 10.37 14.09 1.37
N LEU A 175 9.87 13.61 0.23
CA LEU A 175 8.63 12.84 0.20
C LEU A 175 8.77 11.49 0.92
N GLY A 176 9.94 10.86 0.89
CA GLY A 176 10.24 9.65 1.66
C GLY A 176 9.24 8.52 1.39
N GLN A 177 8.47 8.12 2.41
CA GLN A 177 7.47 7.05 2.29
C GLN A 177 6.23 7.45 1.47
N TRP A 178 5.95 8.75 1.33
CA TRP A 178 4.84 9.25 0.51
C TRP A 178 5.01 8.92 -0.97
N TYR A 179 6.25 8.91 -1.45
CA TYR A 179 6.59 8.43 -2.78
C TYR A 179 6.68 6.89 -2.80
N ARG A 180 7.44 6.30 -1.87
CA ARG A 180 7.82 4.87 -1.96
C ARG A 180 6.63 3.91 -1.82
N VAL A 181 5.71 4.18 -0.88
CA VAL A 181 4.64 3.22 -0.55
C VAL A 181 3.59 3.15 -1.65
N PRO A 182 2.99 4.26 -2.15
CA PRO A 182 1.95 4.19 -3.17
C PRO A 182 2.45 3.63 -4.49
N VAL A 183 3.63 4.06 -4.95
CA VAL A 183 4.29 3.55 -6.15
C VAL A 183 4.60 2.06 -6.00
N GLY A 184 5.19 1.65 -4.88
CA GLY A 184 5.52 0.25 -4.60
C GLY A 184 4.30 -0.66 -4.49
N VAL A 185 3.21 -0.19 -3.87
CA VAL A 185 1.94 -0.95 -3.79
C VAL A 185 1.30 -1.08 -5.16
N GLY A 186 1.20 0.02 -5.93
CA GLY A 186 0.64 0.00 -7.28
C GLY A 186 1.39 -0.97 -8.19
N ALA A 187 2.72 -0.87 -8.22
CA ALA A 187 3.60 -1.75 -8.99
C ALA A 187 3.51 -3.22 -8.53
N GLY A 188 3.56 -3.47 -7.21
CA GLY A 188 3.50 -4.83 -6.66
C GLY A 188 2.17 -5.53 -6.94
N VAL A 189 1.04 -4.84 -6.76
CA VAL A 189 -0.29 -5.38 -7.07
C VAL A 189 -0.43 -5.64 -8.57
N MET A 190 0.06 -4.74 -9.42
CA MET A 190 0.07 -4.95 -10.87
C MET A 190 0.92 -6.16 -11.28
N GLY A 191 2.13 -6.30 -10.71
CA GLY A 191 3.04 -7.43 -10.94
C GLY A 191 2.43 -8.79 -10.55
N LEU A 192 1.72 -8.86 -9.41
CA LEU A 192 0.96 -10.06 -9.04
C LEU A 192 -0.11 -10.42 -10.08
N GLY A 193 -0.71 -9.43 -10.74
CA GLY A 193 -1.61 -9.63 -11.86
C GLY A 193 -0.94 -10.32 -13.05
N TYR A 194 0.26 -9.87 -13.42
CA TYR A 194 1.05 -10.48 -14.49
C TYR A 194 1.50 -11.89 -14.14
N TRP A 195 1.85 -12.15 -12.89
CA TRP A 195 2.24 -13.50 -12.45
C TRP A 195 1.05 -14.46 -12.46
N CYS A 196 -0.16 -13.99 -12.09
CA CYS A 196 -1.38 -14.78 -12.25
C CYS A 196 -1.65 -15.12 -13.71
N PHE A 197 -1.44 -14.15 -14.62
CA PHE A 197 -1.55 -14.36 -16.06
C PHE A 197 -0.54 -15.43 -16.53
N ALA A 198 0.74 -15.23 -16.24
CA ALA A 198 1.81 -16.11 -16.70
C ALA A 198 1.67 -17.53 -16.15
N ALA A 199 1.41 -17.68 -14.85
CA ALA A 199 1.17 -18.98 -14.23
C ALA A 199 0.01 -19.72 -14.91
N ASN A 200 -1.09 -19.03 -15.22
CA ASN A 200 -2.22 -19.65 -15.90
C ASN A 200 -1.88 -20.05 -17.34
N VAL A 201 -1.11 -19.23 -18.07
CA VAL A 201 -0.61 -19.57 -19.41
C VAL A 201 0.25 -20.84 -19.34
N PHE A 202 1.29 -20.86 -18.50
CA PHE A 202 2.20 -22.01 -18.39
C PHE A 202 1.48 -23.28 -17.96
N LEU A 203 0.62 -23.20 -16.94
CA LEU A 203 -0.18 -24.35 -16.50
C LEU A 203 -1.14 -24.83 -17.58
N THR A 204 -1.71 -23.92 -18.38
CA THR A 204 -2.61 -24.27 -19.48
C THR A 204 -1.85 -25.01 -20.58
N VAL A 205 -0.73 -24.46 -21.03
CA VAL A 205 0.16 -25.06 -22.05
C VAL A 205 0.72 -26.40 -21.57
N PHE A 206 1.26 -26.46 -20.37
CA PHE A 206 1.89 -27.66 -19.81
C PHE A 206 0.92 -28.83 -19.75
N HIS A 207 -0.22 -28.64 -19.10
CA HIS A 207 -1.26 -29.66 -19.00
C HIS A 207 -1.92 -29.99 -20.34
N ALA A 208 -1.80 -29.14 -21.38
CA ALA A 208 -2.27 -29.49 -22.71
C ALA A 208 -1.56 -30.73 -23.28
N ARG A 209 -0.36 -31.09 -22.78
CA ARG A 209 0.34 -32.34 -23.14
C ARG A 209 -0.47 -33.61 -22.81
N LEU A 210 -1.42 -33.50 -21.89
CA LEU A 210 -2.32 -34.57 -21.43
C LEU A 210 -3.55 -34.75 -22.34
N VAL A 211 -3.77 -33.82 -23.28
CA VAL A 211 -4.85 -33.88 -24.26
C VAL A 211 -4.28 -34.41 -25.58
N LYS A 212 -4.59 -35.67 -25.89
CA LYS A 212 -4.06 -36.44 -27.02
C LYS A 212 -4.99 -36.36 -28.23
N VAL A 213 -5.26 -35.13 -28.68
CA VAL A 213 -6.06 -34.84 -29.89
C VAL A 213 -5.25 -33.97 -30.85
N PRO A 214 -5.55 -33.99 -32.16
CA PRO A 214 -4.93 -33.10 -33.14
C PRO A 214 -5.13 -31.62 -32.76
N LYS A 215 -4.07 -30.82 -32.87
CA LYS A 215 -4.07 -29.38 -32.53
C LYS A 215 -3.46 -28.60 -33.70
N PRO A 216 -4.27 -28.20 -34.70
CA PRO A 216 -3.78 -27.55 -35.92
C PRO A 216 -2.96 -26.29 -35.65
N ALA A 217 -3.39 -25.48 -34.68
CA ALA A 217 -2.75 -24.23 -34.30
C ALA A 217 -1.62 -24.40 -33.25
N TRP A 218 -1.25 -25.62 -32.87
CA TRP A 218 -0.30 -25.88 -31.78
C TRP A 218 1.00 -25.09 -31.93
N HIS A 219 1.53 -24.95 -33.13
CA HIS A 219 2.77 -24.20 -33.36
C HIS A 219 2.77 -22.76 -32.80
N LEU A 220 1.60 -22.15 -32.59
CA LEU A 220 1.45 -20.80 -32.02
C LEU A 220 1.56 -20.75 -30.49
N TRP A 221 1.54 -21.88 -29.75
CA TRP A 221 1.64 -21.86 -28.28
C TRP A 221 2.93 -21.18 -27.81
N LYS A 222 4.00 -21.29 -28.60
CA LYS A 222 5.32 -20.74 -28.31
C LYS A 222 5.29 -19.22 -28.19
N TYR A 223 4.54 -18.54 -29.05
CA TYR A 223 4.33 -17.09 -28.96
C TYR A 223 3.70 -16.71 -27.62
N VAL A 224 2.65 -17.43 -27.22
CA VAL A 224 1.92 -17.13 -25.98
C VAL A 224 2.77 -17.42 -24.74
N ALA A 225 3.49 -18.54 -24.74
CA ALA A 225 4.38 -18.92 -23.64
C ALA A 225 5.59 -17.99 -23.52
N THR A 226 6.23 -17.62 -24.65
CA THR A 226 7.31 -16.63 -24.68
C THR A 226 6.82 -15.27 -24.21
N GLY A 227 5.63 -14.83 -24.65
CA GLY A 227 5.02 -13.59 -24.19
C GLY A 227 4.77 -13.56 -22.67
N ALA A 228 4.24 -14.65 -22.13
CA ALA A 228 4.09 -14.81 -20.68
C ALA A 228 5.44 -14.82 -19.94
N ALA A 229 6.47 -15.45 -20.50
CA ALA A 229 7.82 -15.46 -19.95
C ALA A 229 8.43 -14.05 -19.93
N GLY A 230 8.36 -13.32 -21.04
CA GLY A 230 8.90 -11.95 -21.16
C GLY A 230 8.28 -11.00 -20.14
N LEU A 231 6.95 -11.02 -19.97
CA LEU A 231 6.26 -10.23 -18.95
C LEU A 231 6.63 -10.65 -17.51
N THR A 232 6.93 -11.94 -17.29
CA THR A 232 7.37 -12.43 -15.97
C THR A 232 8.78 -11.97 -15.67
N VAL A 233 9.71 -12.13 -16.61
CA VAL A 233 11.10 -11.68 -16.46
C VAL A 233 11.14 -10.16 -16.27
N GLY A 234 10.40 -9.41 -17.09
CA GLY A 234 10.29 -7.97 -16.97
C GLY A 234 9.76 -7.54 -15.62
N THR A 235 8.70 -8.16 -15.10
CA THR A 235 8.19 -7.81 -13.75
C THR A 235 9.14 -8.18 -12.63
N VAL A 236 9.86 -9.30 -12.72
CA VAL A 236 10.90 -9.68 -11.75
C VAL A 236 12.02 -8.64 -11.76
N GLN A 237 12.54 -8.28 -12.94
CA GLN A 237 13.54 -7.23 -13.11
C GLN A 237 13.04 -5.90 -12.51
N GLY A 238 11.80 -5.51 -12.82
CA GLY A 238 11.16 -4.31 -12.28
C GLY A 238 11.10 -4.27 -10.76
N VAL A 239 10.89 -5.41 -10.10
CA VAL A 239 10.93 -5.49 -8.63
C VAL A 239 12.36 -5.41 -8.10
N ILE A 240 13.32 -6.07 -8.75
CA ILE A 240 14.72 -6.08 -8.32
C ILE A 240 15.31 -4.67 -8.40
N GLN A 241 15.12 -3.98 -9.52
CA GLN A 241 15.73 -2.67 -9.77
C GLN A 241 15.24 -1.56 -8.83
N VAL A 242 14.00 -1.67 -8.30
CA VAL A 242 13.45 -0.67 -7.36
C VAL A 242 13.81 -0.91 -5.89
N THR A 243 14.48 -2.03 -5.57
CA THR A 243 14.95 -2.25 -4.19
C THR A 243 16.04 -1.24 -3.82
N PRO A 244 16.13 -0.79 -2.55
CA PRO A 244 16.95 0.37 -2.18
C PRO A 244 18.43 0.28 -2.62
N SER A 245 19.06 -0.89 -2.50
CA SER A 245 20.46 -1.10 -2.89
C SER A 245 20.67 -1.04 -4.40
N HIS A 246 19.77 -1.65 -5.17
CA HIS A 246 19.89 -1.69 -6.63
C HIS A 246 19.50 -0.35 -7.26
N ALA A 247 18.45 0.31 -6.74
CA ALA A 247 18.05 1.63 -7.20
C ALA A 247 19.13 2.69 -6.96
N ASP A 248 19.84 2.60 -5.84
CA ASP A 248 20.96 3.49 -5.54
C ASP A 248 22.18 3.17 -6.41
N TRP A 249 22.46 1.89 -6.68
CA TRP A 249 23.53 1.49 -7.61
C TRP A 249 23.24 1.97 -9.04
N LEU A 250 22.03 1.76 -9.56
CA LEU A 250 21.61 2.22 -10.88
C LEU A 250 21.70 3.74 -11.01
N TYR A 251 21.32 4.46 -9.97
CA TYR A 251 21.47 5.91 -9.93
C TYR A 251 22.95 6.34 -10.02
N ARG A 252 23.85 5.68 -9.26
CA ARG A 252 25.29 5.97 -9.32
C ARG A 252 25.92 5.58 -10.66
N ALA A 253 25.38 4.58 -11.34
CA ALA A 253 25.84 4.14 -12.66
C ALA A 253 25.51 5.14 -13.77
N GLY A 254 24.65 6.14 -13.52
CA GLY A 254 24.31 7.17 -14.50
C GLY A 254 23.72 6.59 -15.79
N GLU A 255 24.16 7.08 -16.94
CA GLU A 255 23.73 6.62 -18.28
C GLU A 255 24.04 5.13 -18.51
N ALA A 256 25.14 4.60 -17.97
CA ALA A 256 25.42 3.17 -18.05
C ALA A 256 24.33 2.33 -17.34
N GLY A 257 23.71 2.88 -16.29
CA GLY A 257 22.56 2.27 -15.62
C GLY A 257 21.29 2.24 -16.49
N ALA A 258 21.17 3.13 -17.48
CA ALA A 258 20.00 3.25 -18.35
C ALA A 258 19.78 2.02 -19.22
N TRP A 259 20.86 1.31 -19.59
CA TRP A 259 20.80 0.02 -20.28
C TRP A 259 19.99 -1.03 -19.49
N ILE A 260 20.04 -0.98 -18.16
CA ILE A 260 19.24 -1.85 -17.29
C ILE A 260 17.85 -1.24 -17.08
N ASP A 261 17.76 -0.01 -16.59
CA ASP A 261 16.51 0.69 -16.31
C ASP A 261 16.52 2.10 -16.93
N PRO A 262 15.74 2.38 -17.98
CA PRO A 262 14.55 1.63 -18.40
C PRO A 262 14.70 0.68 -19.61
N ILE A 263 15.84 0.66 -20.32
CA ILE A 263 15.92 0.12 -21.69
C ILE A 263 15.62 -1.39 -21.74
N SER A 264 16.43 -2.23 -21.08
CA SER A 264 16.23 -3.68 -21.10
C SER A 264 14.89 -4.09 -20.48
N HIS A 265 14.46 -3.41 -19.41
CA HIS A 265 13.19 -3.65 -18.74
C HIS A 265 11.98 -3.39 -19.66
N ALA A 266 11.97 -2.26 -20.37
CA ALA A 266 10.92 -1.94 -21.33
C ALA A 266 10.95 -2.94 -22.49
N HIS A 267 12.13 -3.25 -23.01
CA HIS A 267 12.31 -4.16 -24.15
C HIS A 267 11.77 -5.57 -23.89
N ILE A 268 12.14 -6.21 -22.77
CA ILE A 268 11.66 -7.56 -22.45
C ILE A 268 10.14 -7.61 -22.27
N ASN A 269 9.54 -6.56 -21.70
CA ASN A 269 8.09 -6.47 -21.50
C ASN A 269 7.33 -6.20 -22.81
N LEU A 270 7.82 -5.30 -23.66
CA LEU A 270 7.12 -4.85 -24.87
C LEU A 270 7.35 -5.78 -26.06
N VAL A 271 8.60 -6.20 -26.29
CA VAL A 271 8.98 -7.00 -27.45
C VAL A 271 8.81 -8.48 -27.15
N THR A 272 9.57 -9.02 -26.19
CA THR A 272 9.46 -10.45 -25.84
C THR A 272 8.11 -10.78 -25.23
N GLY A 273 7.55 -9.86 -24.43
CA GLY A 273 6.25 -10.00 -23.79
C GLY A 273 5.09 -9.70 -24.75
N LEU A 274 4.76 -8.42 -24.88
CA LEU A 274 3.51 -7.98 -25.49
C LEU A 274 3.42 -8.28 -27.00
N ALA A 275 4.46 -7.96 -27.79
CA ALA A 275 4.45 -8.19 -29.24
C ALA A 275 4.29 -9.69 -29.60
N MET A 276 4.91 -10.59 -28.84
CA MET A 276 4.71 -12.04 -28.97
C MET A 276 3.25 -12.46 -28.73
N LEU A 277 2.62 -11.95 -27.66
CA LEU A 277 1.21 -12.23 -27.35
C LEU A 277 0.29 -11.75 -28.49
N VAL A 278 0.54 -10.55 -29.01
CA VAL A 278 -0.25 -9.97 -30.09
C VAL A 278 -0.06 -10.77 -31.38
N ALA A 279 1.18 -11.08 -31.77
CA ALA A 279 1.48 -11.83 -32.99
C ALA A 279 0.82 -13.22 -32.98
N GLY A 280 0.99 -13.98 -31.89
CA GLY A 280 0.39 -15.32 -31.75
C GLY A 280 -1.13 -15.29 -31.81
N SER A 281 -1.75 -14.30 -31.16
CA SER A 281 -3.21 -14.12 -31.18
C SER A 281 -3.71 -13.69 -32.56
N LEU A 282 -3.01 -12.77 -33.22
CA LEU A 282 -3.39 -12.26 -34.54
C LEU A 282 -3.28 -13.34 -35.62
N PHE A 283 -2.23 -14.17 -35.60
CA PHE A 283 -2.08 -15.29 -36.55
C PHE A 283 -3.18 -16.34 -36.40
N LEU A 284 -3.64 -16.62 -35.17
CA LEU A 284 -4.80 -17.48 -34.95
C LEU A 284 -6.10 -16.84 -35.48
N LEU A 285 -6.24 -15.53 -35.26
CA LEU A 285 -7.47 -14.81 -35.60
C LEU A 285 -7.56 -14.44 -37.08
N ALA A 286 -6.45 -14.42 -37.83
CA ALA A 286 -6.40 -13.97 -39.22
C ALA A 286 -7.54 -14.53 -40.10
N PRO A 287 -7.86 -15.84 -40.11
CA PRO A 287 -9.00 -16.38 -40.86
C PRO A 287 -10.35 -15.80 -40.44
N ARG A 288 -10.57 -15.60 -39.14
CA ARG A 288 -11.81 -15.00 -38.61
C ARG A 288 -11.94 -13.51 -38.94
N LEU A 289 -10.81 -12.88 -39.22
CA LEU A 289 -10.69 -11.48 -39.56
C LEU A 289 -10.73 -11.25 -41.09
N GLY A 290 -10.98 -12.29 -41.89
CA GLY A 290 -11.02 -12.20 -43.36
C GLY A 290 -9.63 -12.20 -44.01
N GLY A 291 -8.56 -12.44 -43.24
CA GLY A 291 -7.22 -12.72 -43.75
C GLY A 291 -6.94 -14.21 -43.92
N GLU A 292 -5.73 -14.55 -44.35
CA GLU A 292 -5.22 -15.91 -44.44
C GLU A 292 -4.26 -16.19 -43.26
N ALA A 293 -4.35 -17.36 -42.63
CA ALA A 293 -3.39 -17.73 -41.59
C ALA A 293 -1.99 -17.96 -42.20
N PRO A 294 -0.90 -17.51 -41.55
CA PRO A 294 0.44 -17.78 -42.06
C PRO A 294 0.75 -19.27 -42.04
N SER A 295 1.62 -19.71 -42.95
CA SER A 295 2.09 -21.09 -42.95
C SER A 295 2.85 -21.42 -41.66
N ARG A 296 2.79 -22.67 -41.21
CA ARG A 296 3.50 -23.13 -40.00
C ARG A 296 5.00 -22.84 -40.06
N ARG A 297 5.61 -22.92 -41.24
CA ARG A 297 7.03 -22.59 -41.46
C ARG A 297 7.27 -21.10 -41.22
N ALA A 298 6.50 -20.23 -41.88
CA ALA A 298 6.63 -18.78 -41.71
C ALA A 298 6.42 -18.34 -40.25
N ALA A 299 5.37 -18.84 -39.59
CA ALA A 299 5.09 -18.52 -38.20
C ALA A 299 6.21 -19.01 -37.24
N ASN A 300 6.81 -20.18 -37.47
CA ASN A 300 7.93 -20.65 -36.65
C ASN A 300 9.22 -19.86 -36.91
N THR A 301 9.50 -19.50 -38.16
CA THR A 301 10.67 -18.68 -38.51
C THR A 301 10.59 -17.31 -37.86
N VAL A 302 9.44 -16.64 -37.96
CA VAL A 302 9.20 -15.33 -37.31
C VAL A 302 9.37 -15.44 -35.80
N TRP A 303 8.85 -16.50 -35.18
CA TRP A 303 9.00 -16.71 -33.74
C TRP A 303 10.48 -16.86 -33.34
N ALA A 304 11.24 -17.66 -34.09
CA ALA A 304 12.65 -17.91 -33.82
C ALA A 304 13.49 -16.64 -33.99
N LEU A 305 13.25 -15.88 -35.06
CA LEU A 305 13.91 -14.60 -35.30
C LEU A 305 13.58 -13.59 -34.20
N LEU A 306 12.30 -13.47 -33.83
CA LEU A 306 11.87 -12.50 -32.82
C LEU A 306 12.36 -12.87 -31.43
N LEU A 307 12.37 -14.16 -31.07
CA LEU A 307 12.96 -14.62 -29.81
C LEU A 307 14.47 -14.38 -29.78
N GLY A 308 15.18 -14.79 -30.83
CA GLY A 308 16.63 -14.65 -30.93
C GLY A 308 17.07 -13.19 -30.91
N GLY A 309 16.51 -12.35 -31.78
CA GLY A 309 16.82 -10.92 -31.83
C GLY A 309 16.45 -10.20 -30.54
N SER A 310 15.29 -10.51 -29.95
CA SER A 310 14.87 -9.88 -28.70
C SER A 310 15.74 -10.27 -27.52
N LEU A 311 16.14 -11.55 -27.38
CA LEU A 311 17.01 -12.00 -26.29
C LEU A 311 18.45 -11.53 -26.48
N ALA A 312 18.95 -11.47 -27.72
CA ALA A 312 20.26 -10.91 -28.02
C ALA A 312 20.33 -9.45 -27.57
N PHE A 313 19.34 -8.63 -27.97
CA PHE A 313 19.30 -7.22 -27.58
C PHE A 313 19.13 -7.02 -26.07
N TYR A 314 18.24 -7.79 -25.44
CA TYR A 314 18.07 -7.80 -23.98
C TYR A 314 19.38 -8.16 -23.25
N GLY A 315 20.06 -9.21 -23.71
CA GLY A 315 21.32 -9.67 -23.15
C GLY A 315 22.45 -8.64 -23.32
N SER A 316 22.55 -8.03 -24.51
CA SER A 316 23.50 -6.93 -24.77
C SER A 316 23.28 -5.76 -23.81
N CYS A 317 22.03 -5.30 -23.65
CA CYS A 317 21.71 -4.20 -22.74
C CYS A 317 22.07 -4.55 -21.28
N LEU A 318 21.74 -5.76 -20.81
CA LEU A 318 22.11 -6.17 -19.46
C LEU A 318 23.63 -6.26 -19.28
N TYR A 319 24.34 -6.84 -20.24
CA TYR A 319 25.80 -6.95 -20.19
C TYR A 319 26.44 -5.56 -20.11
N LEU A 320 26.09 -4.66 -21.02
CA LEU A 320 26.65 -3.31 -21.07
C LEU A 320 26.31 -2.55 -19.78
N GLY A 321 25.04 -2.59 -19.35
CA GLY A 321 24.65 -1.89 -18.14
C GLY A 321 25.31 -2.41 -16.87
N PHE A 322 25.55 -3.72 -16.74
CA PHE A 322 26.32 -4.25 -15.60
C PHE A 322 27.81 -3.96 -15.72
N HIS A 323 28.39 -4.10 -16.93
CA HIS A 323 29.81 -3.91 -17.16
C HIS A 323 30.21 -2.44 -17.03
N GLU A 324 29.65 -1.56 -17.85
CA GLU A 324 29.90 -0.12 -17.82
C GLU A 324 29.46 0.49 -16.50
N GLY A 325 28.31 0.07 -15.96
CA GLY A 325 27.86 0.51 -14.64
C GLY A 325 28.83 0.12 -13.53
N SER A 326 29.50 -1.03 -13.63
CA SER A 326 30.54 -1.43 -12.67
C SER A 326 31.84 -0.63 -12.82
N LEU A 327 32.17 -0.20 -14.03
CA LEU A 327 33.30 0.70 -14.30
C LEU A 327 33.02 2.09 -13.69
N VAL A 328 31.81 2.63 -13.90
CA VAL A 328 31.38 3.90 -13.31
C VAL A 328 31.37 3.83 -11.79
N VAL A 329 30.65 2.88 -11.20
CA VAL A 329 30.45 2.80 -9.74
C VAL A 329 31.70 2.30 -9.01
N GLY A 330 32.44 1.36 -9.60
CA GLY A 330 33.58 0.70 -8.98
C GLY A 330 34.91 1.42 -9.21
N HIS A 331 35.10 2.05 -10.37
CA HIS A 331 36.37 2.68 -10.76
C HIS A 331 36.29 4.21 -10.91
N GLY A 332 35.10 4.80 -10.72
CA GLY A 332 34.91 6.26 -10.75
C GLY A 332 35.03 6.86 -12.15
N LEU A 333 34.94 6.04 -13.20
CA LEU A 333 34.90 6.49 -14.60
C LEU A 333 33.59 7.26 -14.86
N THR A 334 33.62 8.21 -15.79
CA THR A 334 32.38 8.78 -16.34
C THR A 334 31.69 7.75 -17.25
N PRO A 335 30.37 7.84 -17.50
CA PRO A 335 29.69 6.93 -18.43
C PRO A 335 30.35 6.87 -19.81
N HIS A 336 30.74 8.03 -20.37
CA HIS A 336 31.47 8.11 -21.63
C HIS A 336 32.81 7.38 -21.58
N GLN A 337 33.59 7.57 -20.51
CA GLN A 337 34.87 6.87 -20.34
C GLN A 337 34.67 5.36 -20.18
N ALA A 338 33.59 4.93 -19.52
CA ALA A 338 33.25 3.52 -19.38
C ALA A 338 32.83 2.90 -20.72
N GLU A 339 32.09 3.65 -21.56
CA GLU A 339 31.75 3.25 -22.93
C GLU A 339 33.02 3.12 -23.80
N GLU A 340 33.89 4.13 -23.82
CA GLU A 340 35.17 4.09 -24.54
C GLU A 340 36.07 2.93 -24.08
N ALA A 341 36.04 2.62 -22.79
CA ALA A 341 36.76 1.49 -22.19
C ALA A 341 36.11 0.13 -22.46
N THR A 342 34.96 0.07 -23.15
CA THR A 342 34.21 -1.15 -23.46
C THR A 342 34.23 -1.44 -24.97
N PRO A 343 35.26 -2.14 -25.49
CA PRO A 343 35.38 -2.43 -26.93
C PRO A 343 34.18 -3.17 -27.54
N LEU A 344 33.44 -3.91 -26.71
CA LEU A 344 32.27 -4.67 -27.12
C LEU A 344 31.00 -3.83 -27.26
N HIS A 345 30.97 -2.57 -26.81
CA HIS A 345 29.76 -1.73 -26.82
C HIS A 345 29.15 -1.63 -28.23
N GLY A 346 29.88 -1.00 -29.16
CA GLY A 346 29.44 -0.80 -30.53
C GLY A 346 29.02 -2.11 -31.22
N PRO A 347 29.89 -3.15 -31.25
CA PRO A 347 29.55 -4.44 -31.86
C PRO A 347 28.29 -5.10 -31.28
N LEU A 348 28.10 -5.08 -29.95
CA LEU A 348 26.94 -5.69 -29.30
C LEU A 348 25.65 -4.96 -29.65
N ILE A 349 25.65 -3.63 -29.61
CA ILE A 349 24.47 -2.82 -29.94
C ILE A 349 24.10 -2.98 -31.42
N VAL A 350 25.07 -2.85 -32.33
CA VAL A 350 24.82 -2.97 -33.77
C VAL A 350 24.33 -4.37 -34.13
N ALA A 351 25.02 -5.42 -33.71
CA ALA A 351 24.65 -6.79 -34.08
C ALA A 351 23.26 -7.18 -33.53
N SER A 352 23.00 -6.89 -32.26
CA SER A 352 21.72 -7.21 -31.64
C SER A 352 20.57 -6.34 -32.16
N GLY A 353 20.85 -5.06 -32.47
CA GLY A 353 19.91 -4.14 -33.10
C GLY A 353 19.52 -4.56 -34.52
N VAL A 354 20.48 -4.97 -35.36
CA VAL A 354 20.22 -5.50 -36.71
C VAL A 354 19.41 -6.80 -36.64
N ALA A 355 19.74 -7.70 -35.72
CA ALA A 355 18.97 -8.94 -35.52
C ALA A 355 17.52 -8.66 -35.12
N MET A 356 17.31 -7.71 -34.20
CA MET A 356 15.98 -7.28 -33.78
C MET A 356 15.21 -6.60 -34.93
N PHE A 357 15.86 -5.72 -35.68
CA PHE A 357 15.28 -5.06 -36.86
C PHE A 357 14.81 -6.10 -37.90
N ALA A 358 15.68 -7.03 -38.28
CA ALA A 358 15.35 -8.10 -39.22
C ALA A 358 14.17 -8.95 -38.74
N ALA A 359 14.12 -9.27 -37.45
CA ALA A 359 13.04 -10.03 -36.85
C ALA A 359 11.69 -9.30 -36.91
N PHE A 360 11.65 -8.01 -36.58
CA PHE A 360 10.43 -7.21 -36.69
C PHE A 360 9.97 -7.07 -38.14
N TRP A 361 10.87 -6.85 -39.09
CA TRP A 361 10.50 -6.75 -40.49
C TRP A 361 9.99 -8.07 -41.07
N ALA A 362 10.53 -9.21 -40.62
CA ALA A 362 9.97 -10.53 -40.93
C ALA A 362 8.55 -10.70 -40.37
N LEU A 363 8.31 -10.24 -39.13
CA LEU A 363 6.97 -10.22 -38.52
C LEU A 363 6.00 -9.36 -39.33
N LEU A 364 6.37 -8.12 -39.65
CA LEU A 364 5.54 -7.17 -40.39
C LEU A 364 5.17 -7.69 -41.77
N ARG A 365 6.15 -8.21 -42.52
CA ARG A 365 5.91 -8.85 -43.84
C ARG A 365 4.96 -10.04 -43.73
N THR A 366 5.01 -10.80 -42.64
CA THR A 366 4.12 -11.95 -42.41
C THR A 366 2.70 -11.50 -42.08
N ILE A 367 2.54 -10.47 -41.25
CA ILE A 367 1.23 -9.88 -40.96
C ILE A 367 0.63 -9.27 -42.23
N GLU A 368 1.39 -8.45 -42.96
CA GLU A 368 0.96 -7.83 -44.21
C GLU A 368 0.45 -8.89 -45.20
N ARG A 369 1.24 -9.95 -45.45
CA ARG A 369 0.83 -11.06 -46.33
C ARG A 369 -0.46 -11.74 -45.89
N SER A 370 -0.65 -11.91 -44.58
CA SER A 370 -1.84 -12.52 -43.99
C SER A 370 -3.09 -11.66 -44.20
N PHE A 371 -2.96 -10.33 -44.25
CA PHE A 371 -4.12 -9.41 -44.31
C PHE A 371 -4.25 -8.63 -45.62
N ARG A 372 -3.31 -8.75 -46.58
CA ARG A 372 -3.33 -7.99 -47.85
C ARG A 372 -4.60 -8.22 -48.69
N ARG A 373 -5.19 -9.41 -48.56
CA ARG A 373 -6.44 -9.81 -49.25
C ARG A 373 -7.69 -9.62 -48.39
N ALA A 374 -7.56 -9.15 -47.15
CA ALA A 374 -8.70 -8.98 -46.27
C ALA A 374 -9.64 -7.89 -46.80
N PRO A 375 -10.97 -8.08 -46.73
CA PRO A 375 -11.92 -7.10 -47.22
C PRO A 375 -12.17 -5.97 -46.22
N GLY A 376 -12.53 -4.79 -46.74
CA GLY A 376 -13.07 -3.68 -45.96
C GLY A 376 -12.05 -2.87 -45.13
N PRO A 377 -12.52 -2.07 -44.16
CA PRO A 377 -11.68 -1.12 -43.40
C PRO A 377 -10.65 -1.79 -42.49
N LEU A 378 -10.81 -3.09 -42.19
CA LEU A 378 -9.88 -3.84 -41.34
C LEU A 378 -8.50 -4.00 -41.99
N ARG A 379 -8.44 -4.21 -43.31
CA ARG A 379 -7.18 -4.27 -44.06
C ARG A 379 -6.41 -2.97 -43.92
N LEU A 380 -7.06 -1.84 -44.20
CA LEU A 380 -6.44 -0.52 -44.09
C LEU A 380 -5.91 -0.30 -42.68
N PHE A 381 -6.70 -0.67 -41.66
CA PHE A 381 -6.30 -0.51 -40.27
C PHE A 381 -5.10 -1.36 -39.84
N VAL A 382 -5.04 -2.62 -40.26
CA VAL A 382 -3.87 -3.49 -40.01
C VAL A 382 -2.63 -2.97 -40.72
N LEU A 383 -2.77 -2.50 -41.96
CA LEU A 383 -1.68 -1.92 -42.73
C LEU A 383 -1.18 -0.61 -42.12
N CYS A 384 -2.06 0.25 -41.60
CA CYS A 384 -1.66 1.45 -40.86
C CYS A 384 -0.83 1.09 -39.61
N GLY A 385 -1.26 0.10 -38.83
CA GLY A 385 -0.49 -0.39 -37.67
C GLY A 385 0.87 -0.97 -38.07
N CYS A 386 0.93 -1.73 -39.17
CA CYS A 386 2.21 -2.24 -39.69
C CYS A 386 3.11 -1.11 -40.20
N GLY A 387 2.56 -0.11 -40.86
CA GLY A 387 3.30 1.06 -41.34
C GLY A 387 3.89 1.89 -40.20
N ALA A 388 3.11 2.14 -39.14
CA ALA A 388 3.60 2.82 -37.95
C ALA A 388 4.72 2.03 -37.25
N LEU A 389 4.58 0.71 -37.12
CA LEU A 389 5.66 -0.16 -36.62
C LEU A 389 6.90 -0.12 -37.53
N ALA A 390 6.74 -0.12 -38.86
CA ALA A 390 7.86 -0.05 -39.79
C ALA A 390 8.64 1.25 -39.63
N VAL A 391 7.94 2.40 -39.56
CA VAL A 391 8.57 3.72 -39.34
C VAL A 391 9.23 3.77 -37.97
N GLY A 392 8.54 3.36 -36.91
CA GLY A 392 9.10 3.36 -35.57
C GLY A 392 10.32 2.44 -35.47
N THR A 393 10.23 1.19 -35.90
CA THR A 393 11.39 0.26 -35.88
C THR A 393 12.55 0.69 -36.77
N LEU A 394 12.32 1.50 -37.81
CA LEU A 394 13.39 2.13 -38.61
C LEU A 394 14.04 3.31 -37.88
N GLN A 395 13.27 4.10 -37.13
CA GLN A 395 13.79 5.22 -36.35
C GLN A 395 14.81 4.77 -35.29
N GLY A 396 14.68 3.55 -34.74
CA GLY A 396 15.61 3.01 -33.74
C GLY A 396 17.07 2.99 -34.22
N PRO A 397 17.39 2.24 -35.30
CA PRO A 397 18.72 2.26 -35.91
C PRO A 397 19.21 3.65 -36.35
N VAL A 398 18.31 4.51 -36.85
CA VAL A 398 18.68 5.87 -37.26
C VAL A 398 19.18 6.70 -36.08
N GLN A 399 18.57 6.56 -34.90
CA GLN A 399 19.00 7.25 -33.69
C GLN A 399 20.32 6.71 -33.12
N ALA A 400 20.72 5.50 -33.49
CA ALA A 400 22.00 4.92 -33.12
C ALA A 400 23.15 5.33 -34.06
N VAL A 401 22.89 6.08 -35.13
CA VAL A 401 23.95 6.66 -35.98
C VAL A 401 24.69 7.72 -35.16
N PRO A 402 26.04 7.68 -35.06
CA PRO A 402 26.80 8.56 -34.17
C PRO A 402 26.45 10.05 -34.30
N ALA A 403 26.35 10.56 -35.53
CA ALA A 403 26.00 11.96 -35.78
C ALA A 403 24.57 12.32 -35.33
N VAL A 404 23.64 11.37 -35.35
CA VAL A 404 22.26 11.58 -34.87
C VAL A 404 22.22 11.48 -33.35
N HIS A 405 22.92 10.51 -32.77
CA HIS A 405 23.02 10.32 -31.33
C HIS A 405 23.58 11.57 -30.63
N GLU A 406 24.69 12.10 -31.14
CA GLU A 406 25.31 13.33 -30.63
C GLU A 406 24.34 14.54 -30.68
N LEU A 407 23.51 14.65 -31.73
CA LEU A 407 22.50 15.70 -31.82
C LEU A 407 21.39 15.54 -30.77
N LEU A 408 21.01 14.29 -30.43
CA LEU A 408 20.03 14.02 -29.40
C LEU A 408 20.58 14.37 -28.01
N GLU A 409 21.83 13.97 -27.72
CA GLU A 409 22.50 14.30 -26.46
C GLU A 409 22.65 15.81 -26.26
N ARG A 410 23.13 16.54 -27.29
CA ARG A 410 23.22 18.01 -27.25
C ARG A 410 21.86 18.68 -27.07
N GLY A 411 20.78 18.03 -27.49
CA GLY A 411 19.41 18.50 -27.31
C GLY A 411 18.84 18.30 -25.89
N GLY A 412 19.56 17.62 -24.99
CA GLY A 412 19.14 17.37 -23.61
C GLY A 412 17.74 16.74 -23.50
N ASP A 413 16.90 17.28 -22.60
CA ASP A 413 15.52 16.80 -22.37
C ASP A 413 14.65 16.76 -23.65
N ALA A 414 14.93 17.59 -24.66
CA ALA A 414 14.22 17.55 -25.94
C ALA A 414 14.64 16.35 -26.80
N GLY A 415 15.92 15.95 -26.75
CA GLY A 415 16.42 14.72 -27.33
C GLY A 415 15.74 13.48 -26.72
N ASP A 416 15.58 13.46 -25.40
CA ASP A 416 14.84 12.41 -24.69
C ASP A 416 13.37 12.31 -25.15
N VAL A 417 12.73 13.43 -25.48
CA VAL A 417 11.36 13.41 -26.04
C VAL A 417 11.35 12.70 -27.39
N ILE A 418 12.33 12.94 -28.27
CA ILE A 418 12.43 12.29 -29.58
C ILE A 418 12.59 10.77 -29.42
N VAL A 419 13.44 10.33 -28.49
CA VAL A 419 13.61 8.90 -28.16
C VAL A 419 12.32 8.29 -27.61
N ASN A 420 11.58 9.02 -26.78
CA ASN A 420 10.29 8.57 -26.26
C ASN A 420 9.20 8.52 -27.33
N LEU A 421 9.22 9.42 -28.33
CA LEU A 421 8.28 9.43 -29.45
C LEU A 421 8.43 8.19 -30.33
N HIS A 422 9.65 7.65 -30.50
CA HIS A 422 9.89 6.35 -31.14
C HIS A 422 9.09 5.23 -30.47
N ALA A 423 9.23 5.10 -29.14
CA ALA A 423 8.54 4.09 -28.36
C ALA A 423 7.01 4.29 -28.43
N GLN A 424 6.55 5.54 -28.36
CA GLN A 424 5.14 5.88 -28.48
C GLN A 424 4.58 5.53 -29.87
N LEU A 425 5.30 5.77 -30.97
CA LEU A 425 4.84 5.40 -32.32
C LEU A 425 4.69 3.88 -32.45
N ASN A 426 5.71 3.13 -32.04
CA ASN A 426 5.68 1.66 -32.07
C ASN A 426 4.52 1.10 -31.25
N MET A 427 4.27 1.68 -30.07
CA MET A 427 3.28 1.17 -29.15
C MET A 427 1.86 1.65 -29.46
N LEU A 428 1.65 2.96 -29.57
CA LEU A 428 0.35 3.60 -29.77
C LEU A 428 -0.09 3.54 -31.24
N GLY A 429 0.79 3.91 -32.18
CA GLY A 429 0.48 3.92 -33.61
C GLY A 429 0.55 2.53 -34.23
N GLY A 430 1.42 1.68 -33.70
CA GLY A 430 1.66 0.33 -34.17
C GLY A 430 0.81 -0.73 -33.48
N LEU A 431 1.30 -1.20 -32.34
CA LEU A 431 0.75 -2.36 -31.65
C LEU A 431 -0.68 -2.13 -31.13
N MET A 432 -0.98 -0.94 -30.61
CA MET A 432 -2.33 -0.61 -30.11
C MET A 432 -3.36 -0.59 -31.22
N VAL A 433 -3.01 -0.05 -32.39
CA VAL A 433 -3.86 -0.09 -33.58
C VAL A 433 -4.18 -1.54 -33.93
N LEU A 434 -3.18 -2.43 -33.99
CA LEU A 434 -3.43 -3.86 -34.24
C LEU A 434 -4.36 -4.49 -33.19
N LEU A 435 -4.15 -4.20 -31.90
CA LEU A 435 -4.96 -4.72 -30.80
C LEU A 435 -6.42 -4.24 -30.84
N VAL A 436 -6.63 -2.93 -31.01
CA VAL A 436 -7.96 -2.31 -31.13
C VAL A 436 -8.73 -2.96 -32.28
N GLY A 437 -8.05 -3.20 -33.41
CA GLY A 437 -8.65 -3.76 -34.62
C GLY A 437 -9.04 -5.21 -34.43
N ALA A 438 -8.13 -6.00 -33.86
CA ALA A 438 -8.40 -7.39 -33.51
C ALA A 438 -9.60 -7.53 -32.57
N VAL A 439 -9.74 -6.64 -31.56
CA VAL A 439 -10.87 -6.65 -30.62
C VAL A 439 -12.19 -6.25 -31.29
N LEU A 440 -12.20 -5.16 -32.07
CA LEU A 440 -13.42 -4.71 -32.78
C LEU A 440 -13.96 -5.78 -33.72
N ALA A 441 -13.06 -6.47 -34.41
CA ALA A 441 -13.41 -7.53 -35.33
C ALA A 441 -13.79 -8.84 -34.62
N LEU A 442 -13.13 -9.20 -33.52
CA LEU A 442 -13.53 -10.32 -32.66
C LEU A 442 -14.96 -10.14 -32.13
N LEU A 443 -15.32 -8.92 -31.73
CA LEU A 443 -16.67 -8.56 -31.26
C LEU A 443 -17.68 -8.35 -32.39
N ARG A 444 -17.26 -8.43 -33.67
CA ARG A 444 -18.09 -8.19 -34.86
C ARG A 444 -18.81 -6.83 -34.85
N VAL A 445 -18.17 -5.80 -34.28
CA VAL A 445 -18.73 -4.43 -34.21
C VAL A 445 -18.03 -3.44 -35.14
N SER A 446 -17.19 -3.93 -36.06
CA SER A 446 -16.43 -3.10 -37.02
C SER A 446 -17.30 -2.18 -37.89
N GLY A 447 -18.58 -2.52 -38.10
CA GLY A 447 -19.52 -1.72 -38.90
C GLY A 447 -20.17 -0.54 -38.16
N VAL A 448 -20.06 -0.47 -36.83
CA VAL A 448 -20.71 0.55 -35.99
C VAL A 448 -20.01 1.90 -36.13
N ARG A 449 -20.75 3.02 -36.09
CA ARG A 449 -20.20 4.39 -36.19
C ARG A 449 -18.96 4.62 -35.30
N GLY A 450 -18.99 4.11 -34.05
CA GLY A 450 -17.86 4.22 -33.13
C GLY A 450 -16.60 3.49 -33.61
N ALA A 451 -16.73 2.34 -34.27
CA ALA A 451 -15.60 1.61 -34.84
C ALA A 451 -14.99 2.35 -36.05
N ARG A 452 -15.83 3.00 -36.87
CA ARG A 452 -15.35 3.84 -37.99
C ARG A 452 -14.50 5.02 -37.50
N ALA A 453 -14.95 5.69 -36.42
CA ALA A 453 -14.17 6.76 -35.78
C ALA A 453 -12.83 6.22 -35.25
N ALA A 454 -12.80 5.03 -34.65
CA ALA A 454 -11.55 4.40 -34.21
C ALA A 454 -10.59 4.11 -35.37
N PHE A 455 -11.11 3.58 -36.49
CA PHE A 455 -10.31 3.24 -37.67
C PHE A 455 -9.67 4.45 -38.36
N LEU A 456 -10.33 5.60 -38.31
CA LEU A 456 -9.82 6.83 -38.93
C LEU A 456 -8.97 7.65 -37.94
N CYS A 457 -9.53 7.98 -36.77
CA CYS A 457 -8.98 9.00 -35.90
C CYS A 457 -7.80 8.50 -35.05
N VAL A 458 -7.73 7.19 -34.72
CA VAL A 458 -6.57 6.66 -33.97
C VAL A 458 -5.29 6.71 -34.82
N PRO A 459 -5.25 6.15 -36.05
CA PRO A 459 -4.03 6.20 -36.85
C PRO A 459 -3.68 7.62 -37.29
N ALA A 460 -4.66 8.40 -37.78
CA ALA A 460 -4.42 9.77 -38.24
C ALA A 460 -3.96 10.69 -37.10
N GLY A 461 -4.65 10.64 -35.94
CA GLY A 461 -4.29 11.43 -34.77
C GLY A 461 -2.91 11.07 -34.24
N THR A 462 -2.57 9.77 -34.19
CA THR A 462 -1.24 9.33 -33.72
C THR A 462 -0.14 9.71 -34.69
N ALA A 463 -0.36 9.59 -36.00
CA ALA A 463 0.61 10.00 -37.02
C ALA A 463 0.88 11.51 -36.97
N LEU A 464 -0.17 12.33 -36.87
CA LEU A 464 -0.04 13.78 -36.73
C LEU A 464 0.67 14.15 -35.42
N TYR A 465 0.29 13.51 -34.31
CA TYR A 465 0.91 13.75 -33.01
C TYR A 465 2.40 13.41 -33.02
N TYR A 466 2.77 12.29 -33.63
CA TYR A 466 4.17 11.88 -33.77
C TYR A 466 4.96 12.85 -34.67
N ALA A 467 4.44 13.16 -35.86
CA ALA A 467 5.15 14.03 -36.81
C ALA A 467 5.33 15.45 -36.25
N ALA A 468 4.28 16.02 -35.66
CA ALA A 468 4.35 17.33 -35.02
C ALA A 468 5.26 17.31 -33.79
N GLY A 469 5.13 16.29 -32.92
CA GLY A 469 5.97 16.15 -31.74
C GLY A 469 7.46 16.05 -32.11
N LEU A 470 7.79 15.27 -33.14
CA LEU A 470 9.15 15.16 -33.64
C LEU A 470 9.66 16.52 -34.17
N ALA A 471 8.85 17.23 -34.96
CA ALA A 471 9.22 18.53 -35.51
C ALA A 471 9.48 19.57 -34.41
N PHE A 472 8.58 19.70 -33.43
CA PHE A 472 8.76 20.63 -32.31
C PHE A 472 9.94 20.24 -31.43
N SER A 473 10.12 18.97 -31.09
CA SER A 473 11.26 18.53 -30.27
C SER A 473 12.61 18.68 -30.97
N VAL A 474 12.68 18.60 -32.30
CA VAL A 474 13.89 18.96 -33.06
C VAL A 474 14.18 20.46 -32.95
N LEU A 475 13.17 21.33 -33.02
CA LEU A 475 13.33 22.78 -32.85
C LEU A 475 13.74 23.14 -31.42
N GLU A 476 13.11 22.52 -30.42
CA GLU A 476 13.46 22.66 -29.00
C GLU A 476 14.89 22.17 -28.75
N GLY A 477 15.27 21.00 -29.28
CA GLY A 477 16.61 20.46 -29.14
C GLY A 477 17.70 21.35 -29.74
N ARG A 478 17.42 22.03 -30.86
CA ARG A 478 18.34 23.04 -31.43
C ARG A 478 18.49 24.26 -30.53
N ALA A 479 17.42 24.71 -29.89
CA ALA A 479 17.47 25.82 -28.93
C ALA A 479 18.26 25.43 -27.67
N VAL A 480 18.04 24.21 -27.16
CA VAL A 480 18.78 23.66 -26.01
C VAL A 480 20.27 23.50 -26.34
N ALA A 481 20.61 22.96 -27.51
CA ALA A 481 22.00 22.88 -27.97
C ALA A 481 22.66 24.25 -28.15
N GLY A 482 21.87 25.30 -28.38
CA GLY A 482 22.30 26.70 -28.43
C GLY A 482 22.47 27.38 -27.05
N GLY A 483 22.20 26.66 -25.95
CA GLY A 483 22.36 27.14 -24.59
C GLY A 483 21.07 27.60 -23.89
N GLU A 484 19.89 27.47 -24.52
CA GLU A 484 18.61 27.74 -23.85
C GLU A 484 18.23 26.60 -22.90
N SER A 485 17.54 26.91 -21.78
CA SER A 485 16.95 25.86 -20.93
C SER A 485 15.77 25.17 -21.64
N PHE A 486 15.53 23.88 -21.36
CA PHE A 486 14.39 23.15 -21.96
C PHE A 486 13.04 23.85 -21.71
N GLY A 487 12.82 24.40 -20.52
CA GLY A 487 11.62 25.17 -20.21
C GLY A 487 11.46 26.44 -21.06
N ALA A 488 12.56 27.15 -21.33
CA ALA A 488 12.55 28.33 -22.21
C ALA A 488 12.31 27.95 -23.67
N ALA A 489 12.92 26.86 -24.14
CA ALA A 489 12.71 26.33 -25.48
C ALA A 489 11.24 25.94 -25.71
N VAL A 490 10.61 25.21 -24.78
CA VAL A 490 9.18 24.88 -24.85
C VAL A 490 8.33 26.16 -24.86
N GLN A 491 8.61 27.11 -23.97
CA GLN A 491 7.87 28.37 -23.90
C GLN A 491 7.95 29.18 -25.21
N ARG A 492 9.09 29.12 -25.91
CA ARG A 492 9.29 29.82 -27.19
C ARG A 492 8.40 29.29 -28.30
N PHE A 493 8.12 27.98 -28.32
CA PHE A 493 7.29 27.35 -29.35
C PHE A 493 5.81 27.25 -28.95
N GLU A 494 5.47 27.46 -27.68
CA GLU A 494 4.08 27.70 -27.28
C GLU A 494 3.58 29.08 -27.78
N PRO A 495 2.32 29.20 -28.24
CA PRO A 495 1.26 28.19 -28.25
C PRO A 495 1.21 27.33 -29.53
N TRP A 496 2.19 27.45 -30.44
CA TRP A 496 2.17 26.78 -31.75
C TRP A 496 2.23 25.26 -31.64
N SER A 497 3.05 24.75 -30.72
CA SER A 497 3.08 23.33 -30.35
C SER A 497 1.70 22.82 -29.93
N ALA A 498 1.04 23.52 -29.00
CA ALA A 498 -0.29 23.17 -28.53
C ALA A 498 -1.36 23.22 -29.65
N LEU A 499 -1.29 24.20 -30.56
CA LEU A 499 -2.22 24.32 -31.70
C LEU A 499 -2.21 23.10 -32.63
N VAL A 500 -1.14 22.29 -32.64
CA VAL A 500 -1.06 21.06 -33.44
C VAL A 500 -1.22 19.80 -32.56
N LEU A 501 -0.52 19.74 -31.44
CA LEU A 501 -0.48 18.56 -30.57
C LEU A 501 -1.81 18.32 -29.84
N VAL A 502 -2.52 19.38 -29.44
CA VAL A 502 -3.82 19.25 -28.76
C VAL A 502 -4.90 18.71 -29.72
N PRO A 503 -5.09 19.27 -30.94
CA PRO A 503 -6.01 18.66 -31.91
C PRO A 503 -5.63 17.24 -32.31
N ALA A 504 -4.34 16.94 -32.45
CA ALA A 504 -3.89 15.57 -32.74
C ALA A 504 -4.26 14.60 -31.61
N ALA A 505 -4.01 14.99 -30.34
CA ALA A 505 -4.42 14.21 -29.17
C ALA A 505 -5.96 14.11 -29.04
N ALA A 506 -6.70 15.16 -29.43
CA ALA A 506 -8.16 15.14 -29.47
C ALA A 506 -8.69 14.17 -30.53
N ALA A 507 -8.04 14.06 -31.70
CA ALA A 507 -8.37 13.04 -32.68
C ALA A 507 -8.14 11.63 -32.12
N VAL A 508 -7.03 11.40 -31.41
CA VAL A 508 -6.78 10.12 -30.70
C VAL A 508 -7.88 9.84 -29.66
N LEU A 509 -8.31 10.85 -28.89
CA LEU A 509 -9.41 10.73 -27.94
C LEU A 509 -10.74 10.37 -28.61
N VAL A 510 -11.09 11.02 -29.72
CA VAL A 510 -12.28 10.69 -30.50
C VAL A 510 -12.21 9.24 -31.01
N GLY A 511 -11.05 8.81 -31.49
CA GLY A 511 -10.80 7.45 -31.95
C GLY A 511 -10.99 6.42 -30.83
N PHE A 512 -10.31 6.58 -29.70
CA PHE A 512 -10.45 5.66 -28.56
C PHE A 512 -11.80 5.76 -27.87
N GLY A 513 -12.44 6.93 -27.84
CA GLY A 513 -13.82 7.09 -27.39
C GLY A 513 -14.80 6.33 -28.29
N GLY A 514 -14.58 6.36 -29.61
CA GLY A 514 -15.30 5.56 -30.60
C GLY A 514 -15.13 4.06 -30.37
N TYR A 515 -13.89 3.61 -30.14
CA TYR A 515 -13.57 2.23 -29.77
C TYR A 515 -14.29 1.81 -28.47
N ALA A 516 -14.12 2.57 -27.39
CA ALA A 516 -14.71 2.29 -26.09
C ALA A 516 -16.24 2.21 -26.18
N ARG A 517 -16.87 3.10 -26.96
CA ARG A 517 -18.31 3.06 -27.24
C ARG A 517 -18.70 1.80 -28.00
N ALA A 518 -17.97 1.44 -29.07
CA ALA A 518 -18.26 0.25 -29.86
C ALA A 518 -18.12 -1.05 -29.03
N VAL A 519 -17.08 -1.16 -28.21
CA VAL A 519 -16.88 -2.27 -27.26
C VAL A 519 -17.98 -2.29 -26.20
N TRP A 520 -18.34 -1.13 -25.66
CA TRP A 520 -19.43 -1.03 -24.69
C TRP A 520 -20.77 -1.48 -25.29
N THR A 521 -21.07 -1.14 -26.54
CA THR A 521 -22.28 -1.65 -27.19
C THR A 521 -22.17 -3.14 -27.51
N GLY A 522 -21.04 -3.58 -28.07
CA GLY A 522 -20.82 -4.96 -28.51
C GLY A 522 -20.84 -5.99 -27.38
N THR A 523 -20.39 -5.60 -26.18
CA THR A 523 -20.31 -6.51 -25.02
C THR A 523 -21.55 -6.43 -24.11
N ALA A 524 -22.65 -5.80 -24.55
CA ALA A 524 -23.83 -5.57 -23.70
C ALA A 524 -24.43 -6.87 -23.15
N GLY A 525 -24.51 -7.92 -23.98
CA GLY A 525 -24.98 -9.24 -23.59
C GLY A 525 -24.09 -9.91 -22.54
N GLU A 526 -22.77 -9.90 -22.76
CA GLU A 526 -21.77 -10.44 -21.82
C GLU A 526 -21.80 -9.72 -20.48
N ARG A 527 -21.89 -8.38 -20.49
CA ARG A 527 -22.01 -7.59 -19.25
C ARG A 527 -23.33 -7.87 -18.53
N ALA A 528 -24.43 -8.06 -19.25
CA ALA A 528 -25.71 -8.43 -18.64
C ALA A 528 -25.66 -9.85 -18.04
N ALA A 529 -25.01 -10.79 -18.71
CA ALA A 529 -24.74 -12.13 -18.18
C ALA A 529 -23.87 -12.07 -16.92
N GLY A 530 -22.77 -11.31 -16.95
CA GLY A 530 -21.91 -11.12 -15.79
C GLY A 530 -22.63 -10.46 -14.61
N ARG A 531 -23.49 -9.46 -14.85
CA ARG A 531 -24.36 -8.88 -13.80
C ARG A 531 -25.32 -9.92 -13.22
N ARG A 532 -25.89 -10.80 -14.06
CA ARG A 532 -26.75 -11.91 -13.60
C ARG A 532 -25.95 -12.94 -12.80
N GLU A 533 -24.75 -13.30 -13.22
CA GLU A 533 -23.84 -14.20 -12.52
C GLU A 533 -23.43 -13.61 -11.15
N LEU A 534 -23.08 -12.33 -11.08
CA LEU A 534 -22.83 -11.58 -9.84
C LEU A 534 -24.06 -11.51 -8.93
N ALA A 535 -25.25 -11.31 -9.51
CA ALA A 535 -26.50 -11.32 -8.75
C ALA A 535 -26.86 -12.73 -8.24
N ALA A 536 -26.45 -13.78 -8.96
CA ALA A 536 -26.67 -15.19 -8.62
C ALA A 536 -25.54 -15.81 -7.78
N LEU A 537 -24.39 -15.15 -7.64
CA LEU A 537 -23.25 -15.59 -6.82
C LEU A 537 -23.64 -15.92 -5.37
N PRO A 538 -24.53 -15.15 -4.71
CA PRO A 538 -25.07 -15.51 -3.39
C PRO A 538 -25.86 -16.84 -3.34
N SER A 539 -26.41 -17.30 -4.47
CA SER A 539 -27.08 -18.60 -4.61
C SER A 539 -26.18 -19.71 -5.16
N ALA A 540 -25.14 -19.37 -5.93
CA ALA A 540 -24.12 -20.30 -6.43
C ALA A 540 -23.07 -20.68 -5.38
N TYR A 541 -23.00 -19.93 -4.27
CA TYR A 541 -22.28 -20.35 -3.08
C TYR A 541 -22.97 -21.60 -2.48
N SER A 542 -22.54 -22.78 -2.92
CA SER A 542 -23.07 -24.10 -2.54
C SER A 542 -22.78 -24.46 -1.07
N GLY A 543 -21.95 -23.69 -0.39
CA GLY A 543 -21.96 -23.68 1.06
C GLY A 543 -23.29 -23.08 1.53
N ARG A 544 -24.19 -23.90 2.10
CA ARG A 544 -25.43 -23.43 2.75
C ARG A 544 -25.12 -22.15 3.53
N ILE A 545 -25.48 -20.97 3.00
CA ILE A 545 -25.45 -19.74 3.80
C ILE A 545 -26.36 -20.08 4.98
N PRO A 546 -25.81 -20.22 6.21
CA PRO A 546 -26.59 -20.79 7.30
C PRO A 546 -27.89 -20.01 7.40
N ALA A 547 -29.03 -20.67 7.58
CA ALA A 547 -30.31 -19.98 7.70
C ALA A 547 -30.22 -18.83 8.73
N ARG A 548 -29.38 -19.02 9.76
CA ARG A 548 -28.99 -18.05 10.78
C ARG A 548 -28.36 -16.75 10.24
N VAL A 549 -27.60 -16.77 9.14
CA VAL A 549 -27.00 -15.62 8.44
C VAL A 549 -28.04 -14.92 7.55
N ARG A 550 -28.83 -15.69 6.77
CA ARG A 550 -29.98 -15.17 5.98
C ARG A 550 -31.06 -14.51 6.85
N LEU A 551 -31.27 -15.01 8.06
CA LEU A 551 -32.30 -14.57 9.00
C LEU A 551 -31.78 -13.60 10.06
N ARG A 552 -30.51 -13.15 10.02
CA ARG A 552 -29.99 -12.18 11.00
C ARG A 552 -30.87 -10.93 10.99
N ARG A 553 -31.18 -10.46 12.19
CA ARG A 553 -31.94 -9.22 12.38
C ARG A 553 -31.08 -8.05 11.87
N PRO A 554 -31.66 -7.07 11.16
CA PRO A 554 -30.91 -5.91 10.70
C PRO A 554 -30.15 -5.18 11.83
N ALA A 555 -30.71 -5.15 13.04
CA ALA A 555 -30.04 -4.61 14.22
C ALA A 555 -28.75 -5.34 14.60
N ALA A 556 -28.65 -6.65 14.36
CA ALA A 556 -27.42 -7.40 14.61
C ALA A 556 -26.33 -7.12 13.56
N LEU A 557 -26.72 -6.65 12.36
CA LEU A 557 -25.80 -6.23 11.30
C LEU A 557 -25.33 -4.79 11.52
N ALA A 558 -26.24 -3.91 11.98
CA ALA A 558 -25.91 -2.56 12.44
C ALA A 558 -24.90 -2.57 13.61
N GLY A 559 -24.94 -3.59 14.47
CA GLY A 559 -23.94 -3.77 15.54
C GLY A 559 -22.52 -4.06 15.07
N TYR A 560 -22.30 -4.46 13.81
CA TYR A 560 -20.97 -4.54 13.20
C TYR A 560 -20.66 -3.29 12.35
N GLU A 561 -21.66 -2.79 11.63
CA GLU A 561 -21.48 -1.68 10.69
C GLU A 561 -21.25 -0.34 11.39
N LEU A 562 -22.02 -0.02 12.44
CA LEU A 562 -21.94 1.29 13.10
C LEU A 562 -20.60 1.50 13.82
N PRO A 563 -20.11 0.56 14.66
CA PRO A 563 -18.83 0.77 15.33
C PRO A 563 -17.66 0.83 14.33
N MET A 564 -17.69 0.00 13.28
CA MET A 564 -16.60 -0.05 12.30
C MET A 564 -16.65 1.14 11.34
N GLY A 565 -17.83 1.56 10.91
CA GLY A 565 -17.99 2.79 10.13
C GLY A 565 -17.51 4.03 10.88
N LEU A 566 -17.76 4.11 12.19
CA LEU A 566 -17.25 5.21 13.05
C LEU A 566 -15.72 5.22 13.15
N LEU A 567 -15.06 4.08 12.94
CA LEU A 567 -13.60 3.96 12.86
C LEU A 567 -13.08 4.15 11.43
N GLY A 568 -13.93 4.56 10.48
CA GLY A 568 -13.54 4.74 9.07
C GLY A 568 -13.54 3.45 8.26
N PHE A 569 -14.08 2.34 8.78
CA PHE A 569 -14.21 1.04 8.11
C PHE A 569 -15.68 0.68 7.82
N PRO A 570 -16.41 1.46 6.99
CA PRO A 570 -17.70 1.03 6.50
C PRO A 570 -17.54 -0.27 5.68
N GLY A 571 -18.53 -1.17 5.70
CA GLY A 571 -18.52 -2.41 4.92
C GLY A 571 -18.41 -3.70 5.73
N VAL A 572 -18.01 -3.64 7.01
CA VAL A 572 -17.90 -4.85 7.86
C VAL A 572 -19.27 -5.52 8.05
N GLY A 573 -20.33 -4.76 8.29
CA GLY A 573 -21.69 -5.27 8.39
C GLY A 573 -22.22 -5.82 7.06
N TRP A 574 -21.78 -5.26 5.93
CA TRP A 574 -22.08 -5.80 4.60
C TRP A 574 -21.46 -7.17 4.37
N LEU A 575 -20.21 -7.36 4.83
CA LEU A 575 -19.52 -8.64 4.77
C LEU A 575 -20.30 -9.70 5.53
N PHE A 576 -20.70 -9.40 6.77
CA PHE A 576 -21.47 -10.31 7.61
C PHE A 576 -22.93 -10.49 7.21
N ALA A 577 -23.47 -9.58 6.40
CA ALA A 577 -24.78 -9.74 5.76
C ALA A 577 -24.71 -10.59 4.48
N GLY A 578 -23.51 -10.98 4.04
CA GLY A 578 -23.30 -11.77 2.83
C GLY A 578 -23.43 -10.95 1.56
N PHE A 579 -23.00 -9.68 1.60
CA PHE A 579 -22.82 -8.81 0.43
C PHE A 579 -21.32 -8.54 0.24
N PRO A 580 -20.53 -9.52 -0.23
CA PRO A 580 -19.08 -9.44 -0.25
C PRO A 580 -18.56 -8.32 -1.18
N PHE A 581 -19.22 -8.07 -2.31
CA PHE A 581 -18.78 -7.03 -3.23
C PHE A 581 -18.92 -5.60 -2.66
N PRO A 582 -20.11 -5.16 -2.17
CA PRO A 582 -20.23 -3.89 -1.45
C PRO A 582 -19.30 -3.79 -0.24
N ALA A 583 -19.13 -4.91 0.50
CA ALA A 583 -18.25 -4.95 1.64
C ALA A 583 -16.80 -4.66 1.26
N THR A 584 -16.26 -5.31 0.23
CA THR A 584 -14.89 -5.11 -0.23
C THR A 584 -14.66 -3.68 -0.71
N VAL A 585 -15.59 -3.10 -1.47
CA VAL A 585 -15.48 -1.70 -1.94
C VAL A 585 -15.44 -0.74 -0.75
N LEU A 586 -16.35 -0.89 0.20
CA LEU A 586 -16.43 -0.02 1.37
C LEU A 586 -15.24 -0.21 2.32
N LEU A 587 -14.78 -1.45 2.51
CA LEU A 587 -13.65 -1.78 3.39
C LEU A 587 -12.30 -1.31 2.84
N LEU A 588 -12.17 -1.18 1.51
CA LEU A 588 -10.97 -0.63 0.88
C LEU A 588 -11.04 0.90 0.75
N GLY A 589 -12.19 1.42 0.29
CA GLY A 589 -12.35 2.84 0.02
C GLY A 589 -12.60 3.68 1.27
N GLY A 590 -13.32 3.16 2.25
CA GLY A 590 -13.68 3.87 3.48
C GLY A 590 -12.47 4.30 4.30
N PRO A 591 -11.52 3.40 4.64
CA PRO A 591 -10.35 3.75 5.41
C PRO A 591 -9.41 4.69 4.67
N ALA A 592 -9.27 4.49 3.34
CA ALA A 592 -8.50 5.39 2.49
C ALA A 592 -9.10 6.81 2.49
N LEU A 593 -10.42 6.94 2.44
CA LEU A 593 -11.07 8.25 2.48
C LEU A 593 -10.98 8.89 3.87
N ALA A 594 -11.28 8.11 4.91
CA ALA A 594 -11.32 8.54 6.30
C ALA A 594 -9.96 8.96 6.84
N TRP A 595 -8.90 8.21 6.51
CA TRP A 595 -7.61 8.32 7.19
C TRP A 595 -6.46 8.71 6.27
N ALA A 596 -6.70 8.88 4.98
CA ALA A 596 -5.72 9.46 4.06
C ALA A 596 -6.31 10.68 3.34
N VAL A 597 -7.33 10.49 2.49
CA VAL A 597 -7.77 11.55 1.57
C VAL A 597 -8.33 12.77 2.30
N LEU A 598 -9.25 12.60 3.26
CA LEU A 598 -9.81 13.72 4.04
C LEU A 598 -8.75 14.42 4.91
N PRO A 599 -7.95 13.73 5.73
CA PRO A 599 -6.93 14.41 6.53
C PRO A 599 -5.90 15.15 5.66
N ILE A 600 -5.60 14.65 4.45
CA ILE A 600 -4.71 15.32 3.49
C ILE A 600 -5.39 16.54 2.85
N ALA A 601 -6.61 16.41 2.34
CA ALA A 601 -7.34 17.49 1.66
C ALA A 601 -7.69 18.66 2.58
N PHE A 602 -7.89 18.39 3.87
CA PHE A 602 -8.25 19.36 4.91
C PHE A 602 -7.10 19.62 5.90
N SER A 603 -5.88 19.19 5.56
CA SER A 603 -4.70 19.37 6.40
C SER A 603 -4.41 20.86 6.61
N PRO A 604 -4.12 21.30 7.84
CA PRO A 604 -3.68 22.67 8.09
C PRO A 604 -2.32 22.99 7.44
N TYR A 605 -1.59 21.95 7.02
CA TYR A 605 -0.30 22.01 6.34
C TYR A 605 -0.41 21.96 4.80
N GLY A 606 -1.62 21.80 4.24
CA GLY A 606 -1.87 21.84 2.80
C GLY A 606 -2.25 23.24 2.29
N HIS A 607 -1.89 23.57 1.04
CA HIS A 607 -2.24 24.84 0.39
C HIS A 607 -3.57 24.80 -0.40
N GLY A 608 -4.41 23.79 -0.16
CA GLY A 608 -5.68 23.62 -0.87
C GLY A 608 -6.80 24.55 -0.37
N PRO A 609 -7.84 24.78 -1.19
CA PRO A 609 -8.96 25.67 -0.85
C PRO A 609 -9.78 25.21 0.37
N LEU A 610 -9.64 23.94 0.77
CA LEU A 610 -10.39 23.31 1.87
C LEU A 610 -9.70 23.43 3.24
N ARG A 611 -8.52 24.06 3.31
CA ARG A 611 -7.72 24.25 4.54
C ARG A 611 -8.50 24.92 5.67
N GLY A 612 -9.38 25.87 5.35
CA GLY A 612 -10.12 26.68 6.34
C GLY A 612 -11.03 25.89 7.28
N VAL A 613 -11.41 24.65 6.91
CA VAL A 613 -12.29 23.79 7.69
C VAL A 613 -11.51 22.85 8.65
N GLY A 614 -10.28 22.46 8.27
CA GLY A 614 -9.40 21.60 9.07
C GLY A 614 -9.86 20.14 9.21
N TRP A 615 -9.10 19.34 9.97
CA TRP A 615 -9.38 17.90 10.22
C TRP A 615 -10.74 17.63 10.89
N ARG A 616 -11.41 18.66 11.42
CA ARG A 616 -12.74 18.60 12.04
C ARG A 616 -13.81 18.02 11.10
N VAL A 617 -13.57 18.01 9.78
CA VAL A 617 -14.45 17.35 8.80
C VAL A 617 -14.62 15.85 9.08
N GLU A 618 -13.60 15.18 9.64
CA GLU A 618 -13.68 13.75 10.01
C GLU A 618 -14.72 13.50 11.11
N LEU A 619 -14.90 14.45 12.03
CA LEU A 619 -15.90 14.37 13.10
C LEU A 619 -17.33 14.34 12.53
N GLY A 620 -17.55 14.90 11.34
CA GLY A 620 -18.82 14.79 10.61
C GLY A 620 -18.86 13.59 9.67
N TYR A 621 -17.76 13.31 8.96
CA TYR A 621 -17.68 12.23 7.97
C TYR A 621 -17.80 10.83 8.59
N LEU A 622 -17.14 10.56 9.71
CA LEU A 622 -17.14 9.23 10.34
C LEU A 622 -18.55 8.81 10.81
N PRO A 623 -19.32 9.65 11.52
CA PRO A 623 -20.71 9.34 11.83
C PRO A 623 -21.61 9.27 10.59
N ALA A 624 -21.44 10.17 9.62
CA ALA A 624 -22.26 10.21 8.41
C ALA A 624 -22.05 8.94 7.55
N SER A 625 -20.79 8.54 7.32
CA SER A 625 -20.46 7.33 6.56
C SER A 625 -20.95 6.06 7.26
N ALA A 626 -20.83 5.97 8.59
CA ALA A 626 -21.37 4.87 9.39
C ALA A 626 -22.90 4.76 9.27
N LEU A 627 -23.60 5.89 9.40
CA LEU A 627 -25.06 5.95 9.31
C LEU A 627 -25.57 5.64 7.90
N LEU A 628 -24.94 6.22 6.87
CA LEU A 628 -25.28 5.98 5.47
C LEU A 628 -25.06 4.52 5.08
N SER A 629 -23.91 3.95 5.45
CA SER A 629 -23.60 2.55 5.19
C SER A 629 -24.56 1.61 5.93
N ALA A 630 -24.87 1.88 7.20
CA ALA A 630 -25.84 1.10 7.98
C ALA A 630 -27.27 1.21 7.41
N ALA A 631 -27.69 2.39 6.94
CA ALA A 631 -29.00 2.60 6.32
C ALA A 631 -29.11 1.86 4.97
N ALA A 632 -28.06 1.93 4.15
CA ALA A 632 -27.99 1.22 2.88
C ALA A 632 -27.96 -0.31 3.08
N LEU A 633 -27.21 -0.79 4.08
CA LEU A 633 -27.18 -2.19 4.49
C LEU A 633 -28.57 -2.66 4.95
N TYR A 634 -29.26 -1.85 5.76
CA TYR A 634 -30.62 -2.11 6.22
C TYR A 634 -31.60 -2.24 5.04
N ARG A 635 -31.56 -1.30 4.09
CA ARG A 635 -32.41 -1.33 2.88
C ARG A 635 -32.12 -2.55 2.01
N ALA A 636 -30.85 -2.83 1.73
CA ALA A 636 -30.42 -3.98 0.91
C ALA A 636 -30.86 -5.31 1.55
N HIS A 637 -30.65 -5.46 2.85
CA HIS A 637 -31.05 -6.66 3.59
C HIS A 637 -32.56 -6.79 3.75
N ARG A 638 -33.30 -5.69 3.95
CA ARG A 638 -34.78 -5.69 3.96
C ARG A 638 -35.34 -6.13 2.62
N LYS A 639 -34.82 -5.62 1.49
CA LYS A 639 -35.22 -6.02 0.14
C LYS A 639 -34.96 -7.51 -0.11
N ARG A 640 -33.80 -8.02 0.33
CA ARG A 640 -33.45 -9.45 0.29
C ARG A 640 -34.44 -10.27 1.11
N ARG A 641 -34.76 -9.87 2.34
CA ARG A 641 -35.72 -10.60 3.19
C ARG A 641 -37.15 -10.61 2.61
N LEU A 642 -37.63 -9.49 2.08
CA LEU A 642 -38.96 -9.40 1.45
C LEU A 642 -39.08 -10.37 0.26
N ARG A 643 -38.04 -10.46 -0.58
CA ARG A 643 -38.00 -11.39 -1.72
C ARG A 643 -38.00 -12.87 -1.31
N PHE A 644 -37.43 -13.21 -0.16
CA PHE A 644 -37.29 -14.62 0.27
C PHE A 644 -38.34 -15.10 1.27
N LEU A 645 -39.01 -14.21 2.01
CA LEU A 645 -39.85 -14.59 3.16
C LEU A 645 -41.24 -13.92 3.20
N GLY A 646 -41.55 -13.00 2.26
CA GLY A 646 -42.79 -12.22 2.30
C GLY A 646 -42.84 -11.17 3.43
N THR A 647 -43.97 -10.45 3.55
CA THR A 647 -44.20 -9.40 4.56
C THR A 647 -44.48 -10.00 5.94
N PRO A 648 -43.76 -9.60 7.01
CA PRO A 648 -43.93 -10.20 8.34
C PRO A 648 -45.12 -9.60 9.11
N ARG A 649 -45.94 -10.45 9.75
CA ARG A 649 -47.01 -10.06 10.70
C ARG A 649 -46.41 -9.40 11.97
N ARG A 650 -46.97 -8.24 12.37
CA ARG A 650 -46.59 -7.48 13.57
C ARG A 650 -46.88 -8.27 14.85
N ARG A 651 -45.85 -8.55 15.67
CA ARG A 651 -46.03 -8.95 17.08
C ARG A 651 -45.20 -8.06 18.00
N ARG A 652 -45.86 -7.46 18.99
CA ARG A 652 -45.31 -6.57 20.03
C ARG A 652 -44.22 -7.30 20.84
N ARG A 653 -43.04 -6.68 21.02
CA ARG A 653 -41.95 -7.18 21.88
C ARG A 653 -41.52 -6.12 22.88
N ARG A 654 -42.12 -6.15 24.08
CA ARG A 654 -41.79 -5.25 25.21
C ARG A 654 -40.36 -5.46 25.75
N GLY A 655 -39.77 -6.67 25.68
CA GLY A 655 -38.41 -6.94 26.19
C GLY A 655 -37.23 -6.59 25.27
N TYR A 656 -37.49 -6.17 24.02
CA TYR A 656 -36.44 -5.79 23.06
C TYR A 656 -36.00 -4.33 23.25
N ARG A 657 -36.92 -3.46 23.68
CA ARG A 657 -36.64 -2.04 23.93
C ARG A 657 -35.67 -1.83 25.09
N GLY A 658 -35.75 -2.64 26.17
CA GLY A 658 -34.81 -2.55 27.29
C GLY A 658 -33.37 -2.96 26.93
N ARG A 659 -33.19 -4.03 26.15
CA ARG A 659 -31.86 -4.47 25.68
C ARG A 659 -31.25 -3.53 24.63
N VAL A 660 -32.10 -2.95 23.78
CA VAL A 660 -31.69 -1.91 22.83
C VAL A 660 -31.40 -0.60 23.56
N GLY A 661 -32.14 -0.25 24.61
CA GLY A 661 -31.89 0.91 25.46
C GLY A 661 -30.58 0.81 26.23
N LEU A 662 -30.25 -0.37 26.78
CA LEU A 662 -28.98 -0.60 27.47
C LEU A 662 -27.78 -0.55 26.51
N ALA A 663 -27.92 -1.14 25.33
CA ALA A 663 -26.89 -1.10 24.28
C ALA A 663 -26.74 0.30 23.68
N ALA A 664 -27.85 1.02 23.46
CA ALA A 664 -27.84 2.42 23.02
C ALA A 664 -27.25 3.33 24.09
N GLY A 665 -27.53 3.08 25.38
CA GLY A 665 -26.92 3.79 26.51
C GLY A 665 -25.41 3.57 26.61
N ALA A 666 -24.93 2.34 26.41
CA ALA A 666 -23.49 2.04 26.36
C ALA A 666 -22.80 2.67 25.14
N ILE A 667 -23.46 2.66 23.98
CA ILE A 667 -22.96 3.29 22.74
C ILE A 667 -22.97 4.81 22.89
N LEU A 668 -24.00 5.40 23.51
CA LEU A 668 -24.08 6.83 23.79
C LEU A 668 -23.02 7.24 24.83
N LEU A 669 -22.76 6.42 25.85
CA LEU A 669 -21.70 6.67 26.83
C LEU A 669 -20.31 6.66 26.17
N VAL A 670 -20.04 5.70 25.28
CA VAL A 670 -18.80 5.63 24.49
C VAL A 670 -18.68 6.82 23.54
N LEU A 671 -19.76 7.16 22.82
CA LEU A 671 -19.81 8.30 21.90
C LEU A 671 -19.74 9.67 22.57
N VAL A 672 -20.20 9.80 23.82
CA VAL A 672 -20.06 11.02 24.63
C VAL A 672 -18.68 11.10 25.27
N SER A 673 -18.11 9.96 25.71
CA SER A 673 -16.78 9.94 26.36
C SER A 673 -15.61 10.25 25.41
N LEU A 674 -15.66 9.80 24.14
CA LEU A 674 -14.56 10.00 23.18
C LEU A 674 -14.30 11.48 22.80
N PRO A 675 -15.32 12.33 22.56
CA PRO A 675 -15.12 13.75 22.26
C PRO A 675 -15.07 14.66 23.51
N PHE A 676 -15.62 14.23 24.65
CA PHE A 676 -15.65 15.07 25.87
C PHE A 676 -14.30 15.10 26.59
N VAL A 677 -13.50 14.04 26.48
CA VAL A 677 -12.17 13.96 27.12
C VAL A 677 -11.19 14.99 26.54
N PRO A 678 -11.02 15.16 25.21
CA PRO A 678 -10.18 16.24 24.66
C PRO A 678 -10.66 17.65 25.03
N ALA A 679 -11.98 17.87 25.10
CA ALA A 679 -12.59 19.15 25.46
C ALA A 679 -12.36 19.52 26.94
N VAL A 680 -12.44 18.54 27.85
CA VAL A 680 -12.12 18.72 29.28
C VAL A 680 -10.62 18.78 29.54
N LEU A 681 -9.80 18.13 28.70
CA LEU A 681 -8.33 18.17 28.77
C LEU A 681 -7.71 19.43 28.15
N GLY A 682 -8.49 20.28 27.47
CA GLY A 682 -8.00 21.50 26.83
C GLY A 682 -7.06 21.24 25.64
N LEU A 683 -7.07 20.04 25.07
CA LEU A 683 -6.28 19.69 23.90
C LEU A 683 -6.94 20.30 22.66
N GLY A 684 -6.58 21.55 22.35
CA GLY A 684 -7.14 22.30 21.23
C GLY A 684 -7.12 23.83 21.38
N THR A 685 -6.60 24.39 22.48
CA THR A 685 -6.43 25.85 22.57
C THR A 685 -5.22 26.30 21.72
N HIS A 686 -5.40 27.30 20.87
CA HIS A 686 -4.37 27.87 19.97
C HIS A 686 -3.15 28.51 20.67
N ARG A 687 -3.02 28.43 22.00
CA ARG A 687 -1.95 29.09 22.77
C ARG A 687 -0.97 28.08 23.37
N VAL A 688 0.32 28.23 23.06
CA VAL A 688 1.41 27.46 23.66
C VAL A 688 1.53 27.80 25.15
N ARG A 689 1.40 26.82 26.04
CA ARG A 689 1.59 27.01 27.49
C ARG A 689 3.00 26.60 27.90
N TYR A 690 3.79 27.56 28.37
CA TYR A 690 5.12 27.33 28.92
C TYR A 690 5.02 26.98 30.41
N SER A 691 5.70 25.93 30.84
CA SER A 691 5.71 25.46 32.23
C SER A 691 7.13 25.37 32.76
N LEU A 692 7.29 25.69 34.04
CA LEU A 692 8.53 25.43 34.77
C LEU A 692 8.67 23.92 34.95
N GLN A 693 9.85 23.40 34.66
CA GLN A 693 10.20 22.00 34.94
C GLN A 693 10.86 21.94 36.33
N PRO A 694 10.46 21.01 37.21
CA PRO A 694 10.97 20.98 38.57
C PRO A 694 12.43 20.54 38.63
N ARG A 695 12.86 19.63 37.73
CA ARG A 695 14.26 19.18 37.52
C ARG A 695 14.45 18.65 36.10
N LEU A 696 15.65 18.81 35.53
CA LEU A 696 16.04 18.17 34.26
C LEU A 696 16.67 16.80 34.54
N THR A 697 15.88 15.72 34.59
CA THR A 697 16.40 14.35 34.81
C THR A 697 17.07 13.79 33.54
N PRO A 698 17.99 12.80 33.64
CA PRO A 698 18.72 12.23 32.49
C PRO A 698 17.90 11.78 31.28
N GLN A 699 16.60 11.50 31.45
CA GLN A 699 15.71 11.08 30.38
C GLN A 699 14.94 12.24 29.71
N VAL A 700 15.09 13.47 30.21
CA VAL A 700 14.45 14.66 29.64
C VAL A 700 15.36 15.24 28.56
N THR A 701 15.03 14.95 27.31
CA THR A 701 15.70 15.46 26.11
C THR A 701 14.95 16.63 25.48
N GLY A 702 15.66 17.42 24.68
CA GLY A 702 15.18 18.63 24.03
C GLY A 702 15.93 19.88 24.45
N GLN A 703 15.33 21.03 24.15
CA GLN A 703 15.91 22.35 24.33
C GLN A 703 15.21 23.09 25.47
N PHE A 704 16.00 23.72 26.34
CA PHE A 704 15.51 24.35 27.55
C PHE A 704 16.16 25.71 27.75
N LEU A 705 15.41 26.63 28.37
CA LEU A 705 15.90 27.91 28.84
C LEU A 705 15.96 27.87 30.38
N MET A 706 17.16 28.03 30.94
CA MET A 706 17.36 28.15 32.37
C MET A 706 16.95 29.54 32.81
N THR A 707 16.03 29.61 33.76
CA THR A 707 15.62 30.84 34.42
C THR A 707 15.92 30.77 35.91
N ALA A 708 15.88 31.91 36.61
CA ALA A 708 16.04 31.94 38.07
C ALA A 708 14.97 31.10 38.81
N ARG A 709 13.81 30.87 38.19
CA ARG A 709 12.69 30.09 38.75
C ARG A 709 12.71 28.62 38.36
N GLY A 710 13.64 28.22 37.46
CA GLY A 710 13.79 26.86 36.97
C GLY A 710 13.82 26.75 35.44
N PRO A 711 14.12 25.54 34.93
CA PRO A 711 14.18 25.24 33.50
C PRO A 711 12.81 25.35 32.82
N VAL A 712 12.73 26.04 31.68
CA VAL A 712 11.55 26.11 30.82
C VAL A 712 11.83 25.36 29.54
N LYS A 713 10.99 24.40 29.16
CA LYS A 713 11.14 23.72 27.87
C LYS A 713 10.80 24.68 26.74
N LEU A 714 11.72 24.84 25.80
CA LEU A 714 11.50 25.64 24.60
C LEU A 714 10.63 24.85 23.62
N PHE A 715 9.69 25.55 22.99
CA PHE A 715 8.94 25.00 21.88
C PHE A 715 9.78 25.18 20.62
N SER A 716 10.10 24.08 19.96
CA SER A 716 10.99 24.05 18.81
C SER A 716 10.28 23.49 17.58
N TRP A 717 10.60 24.05 16.42
CA TRP A 717 10.12 23.62 15.13
C TRP A 717 11.25 22.91 14.36
N PRO A 718 10.96 21.82 13.63
CA PRO A 718 11.97 21.10 12.86
C PRO A 718 12.47 21.88 11.64
N ASP A 719 11.72 22.90 11.21
CA ASP A 719 12.08 23.78 10.09
C ASP A 719 12.04 25.26 10.52
N PRO A 720 12.88 26.13 9.94
CA PRO A 720 12.76 27.57 10.15
C PRO A 720 11.39 28.06 9.64
N GLN A 721 10.70 28.83 10.47
CA GLN A 721 9.39 29.39 10.14
C GLN A 721 9.53 30.62 9.24
N GLU A 722 8.80 30.65 8.12
CA GLU A 722 8.75 31.79 7.18
C GLU A 722 8.25 33.08 7.84
N ARG A 723 7.40 32.95 8.87
CA ARG A 723 6.90 34.06 9.69
C ARG A 723 7.20 33.78 11.16
N TYR A 724 7.59 34.82 11.89
CA TYR A 724 7.83 34.71 13.32
C TYR A 724 6.56 34.22 14.04
N PRO A 725 6.64 33.20 14.93
CA PRO A 725 5.47 32.63 15.57
C PRO A 725 4.65 33.68 16.35
N SER A 726 3.32 33.50 16.39
CA SER A 726 2.41 34.45 17.07
C SER A 726 2.46 34.36 18.60
N ASP A 727 2.82 33.20 19.15
CA ASP A 727 2.90 32.93 20.61
C ASP A 727 4.31 32.42 21.05
N PRO A 728 5.38 33.19 20.83
CA PRO A 728 6.72 32.81 21.27
C PRO A 728 6.87 32.99 22.78
N LEU A 729 7.88 32.36 23.38
CA LEU A 729 8.21 32.59 24.79
C LEU A 729 8.66 34.05 24.97
N ARG A 730 7.89 34.85 25.72
CA ARG A 730 8.23 36.23 26.07
C ARG A 730 8.91 36.23 27.44
N ILE A 731 10.17 36.61 27.50
CA ILE A 731 10.98 36.54 28.73
C ILE A 731 11.80 37.81 28.93
N ARG A 732 12.08 38.17 30.19
CA ARG A 732 12.88 39.35 30.52
C ARG A 732 14.37 39.05 30.35
N PRO A 733 15.20 40.03 29.96
CA PRO A 733 16.65 39.86 29.82
C PRO A 733 17.32 39.27 31.07
N THR A 734 16.89 39.70 32.26
CA THR A 734 17.45 39.28 33.56
C THR A 734 17.09 37.84 33.94
N ASP A 735 16.06 37.26 33.33
CA ASP A 735 15.59 35.91 33.59
C ASP A 735 16.30 34.85 32.72
N ILE A 736 17.11 35.26 31.74
CA ILE A 736 17.85 34.36 30.84
C ILE A 736 19.20 34.01 31.47
N ARG A 737 19.35 32.78 31.97
CA ARG A 737 20.62 32.30 32.57
C ARG A 737 21.46 31.49 31.59
N ALA A 738 20.87 30.50 30.95
CA ALA A 738 21.53 29.64 29.97
C ALA A 738 20.54 28.91 29.08
N PHE A 739 20.90 28.64 27.83
CA PHE A 739 20.26 27.68 26.95
C PHE A 739 20.87 26.31 27.18
N VAL A 740 20.03 25.29 27.37
CA VAL A 740 20.48 23.92 27.65
C VAL A 740 19.88 22.99 26.62
N ALA A 741 20.75 22.29 25.89
CA ALA A 741 20.37 21.21 24.98
C ALA A 741 20.72 19.86 25.62
N ARG A 742 19.77 18.92 25.59
CA ARG A 742 19.97 17.56 26.11
C ARG A 742 19.51 16.53 25.10
N ALA A 743 20.36 15.54 24.83
CA ALA A 743 20.12 14.49 23.86
C ALA A 743 20.91 13.22 24.24
N ALA A 744 20.63 12.10 23.57
CA ALA A 744 21.40 10.86 23.74
C ALA A 744 22.91 11.04 23.52
N ALA A 745 23.28 11.95 22.62
CA ALA A 745 24.61 12.55 22.48
C ALA A 745 24.43 14.02 22.04
N VAL A 746 25.08 14.96 22.73
CA VAL A 746 25.11 16.37 22.28
C VAL A 746 26.27 16.59 21.31
N ASP A 747 26.03 17.37 20.27
CA ASP A 747 27.01 17.67 19.23
C ASP A 747 28.04 18.71 19.73
N ALA A 748 29.04 19.03 18.90
CA ALA A 748 29.98 20.12 19.16
C ALA A 748 29.24 21.44 19.43
N ALA A 749 29.74 22.22 20.38
CA ALA A 749 29.06 23.44 20.84
C ALA A 749 28.74 24.44 19.71
N GLY A 750 29.53 24.48 18.64
CA GLY A 750 29.31 25.33 17.47
C GLY A 750 28.07 24.98 16.62
N ALA A 751 27.48 23.80 16.82
CA ALA A 751 26.23 23.37 16.20
C ALA A 751 24.99 24.03 16.83
N TYR A 752 25.15 24.67 17.99
CA TYR A 752 24.09 25.34 18.74
C TYR A 752 24.30 26.85 18.70
N ARG A 753 23.38 27.58 18.05
CA ARG A 753 23.56 29.03 17.79
C ARG A 753 22.30 29.81 18.13
N LEU A 754 22.48 30.99 18.69
CA LEU A 754 21.42 31.96 18.94
C LEU A 754 21.56 33.11 17.93
N PHE A 755 20.48 33.46 17.24
CA PHE A 755 20.45 34.58 16.28
C PHE A 755 19.46 35.64 16.75
N ALA A 756 19.88 36.91 16.67
CA ALA A 756 19.00 38.06 16.84
C ALA A 756 18.38 38.40 15.48
N LEU A 757 17.06 38.23 15.35
CA LEU A 757 16.33 38.40 14.09
C LEU A 757 16.12 39.87 13.71
N ASP A 758 16.14 40.78 14.68
CA ASP A 758 15.93 42.22 14.43
C ASP A 758 17.15 42.94 13.86
N GLY A 759 18.32 42.27 13.81
CA GLY A 759 19.55 42.83 13.25
C GLY A 759 20.41 41.82 12.50
N ASP A 760 19.84 40.65 12.21
CA ASP A 760 20.44 39.51 11.49
C ASP A 760 21.87 39.13 11.93
N ARG A 761 22.10 39.12 13.24
CA ARG A 761 23.43 38.87 13.85
C ARG A 761 23.39 37.64 14.75
N ALA A 762 24.42 36.81 14.64
CA ALA A 762 24.68 35.74 15.60
C ALA A 762 25.06 36.33 16.96
N VAL A 763 24.44 35.82 18.03
CA VAL A 763 24.76 36.20 19.40
C VAL A 763 25.84 35.26 19.93
N PRO A 764 26.99 35.79 20.42
CA PRO A 764 28.03 34.95 20.98
C PRO A 764 27.54 34.26 22.26
N LEU A 765 27.67 32.93 22.28
CA LEU A 765 27.36 32.08 23.42
C LEU A 765 28.65 31.47 23.97
N ALA A 766 28.86 31.60 25.29
CA ALA A 766 29.91 30.90 26.01
C ALA A 766 29.41 29.55 26.52
N VAL A 767 30.22 28.50 26.36
CA VAL A 767 29.97 27.19 26.94
C VAL A 767 30.13 27.28 28.45
N ARG A 768 29.03 27.03 29.19
CA ARG A 768 29.03 26.98 30.66
C ARG A 768 29.31 25.59 31.19
N ALA A 769 28.78 24.57 30.52
CA ALA A 769 29.02 23.18 30.84
C ALA A 769 28.85 22.32 29.58
N HIS A 770 29.73 21.36 29.38
CA HIS A 770 29.68 20.43 28.25
C HIS A 770 29.93 19.01 28.75
N GLY A 771 28.95 18.14 28.57
CA GLY A 771 29.06 16.71 28.87
C GLY A 771 28.41 15.88 27.78
N ARG A 772 28.63 14.56 27.78
CA ARG A 772 28.19 13.64 26.71
C ARG A 772 26.72 13.73 26.31
N ARG A 773 25.81 14.12 27.22
CA ARG A 773 24.35 14.17 27.01
C ARG A 773 23.72 15.54 27.27
N SER A 774 24.54 16.55 27.55
CA SER A 774 24.03 17.87 27.95
C SER A 774 25.04 18.95 27.61
N LEU A 775 24.58 19.99 26.94
CA LEU A 775 25.35 21.19 26.63
C LEU A 775 24.61 22.41 27.18
N SER A 776 25.31 23.24 27.94
CA SER A 776 24.80 24.49 28.51
C SER A 776 25.58 25.67 27.94
N LEU A 777 24.84 26.63 27.36
CA LEU A 777 25.34 27.80 26.64
C LEU A 777 24.74 29.06 27.23
N ALA A 778 25.55 30.05 27.59
CA ALA A 778 25.07 31.34 28.09
C ALA A 778 25.49 32.48 27.16
N PRO A 779 24.63 33.47 26.91
CA PRO A 779 25.03 34.70 26.22
C PRO A 779 26.23 35.37 26.92
N VAL A 780 27.23 35.80 26.16
CA VAL A 780 28.40 36.51 26.69
C VAL A 780 28.03 37.89 27.25
N ARG A 781 26.97 38.49 26.69
CA ARG A 781 26.40 39.77 27.14
C ARG A 781 24.90 39.61 27.34
N LEU A 782 24.31 40.47 28.16
CA LEU A 782 22.87 40.52 28.37
C LEU A 782 22.15 40.74 27.02
N LEU A 783 21.12 39.95 26.74
CA LEU A 783 20.35 40.08 25.50
C LEU A 783 19.55 41.39 25.51
N ARG A 784 19.59 42.14 24.40
CA ARG A 784 18.76 43.33 24.22
C ARG A 784 17.31 42.93 23.94
N PRO A 785 16.30 43.76 24.27
CA PRO A 785 14.93 43.51 23.85
C PRO A 785 14.84 43.30 22.33
N GLY A 786 14.13 42.26 21.90
CA GLY A 786 14.05 41.86 20.50
C GLY A 786 13.65 40.39 20.28
N ARG A 787 13.58 39.98 19.02
CA ARG A 787 13.22 38.64 18.56
C ARG A 787 14.48 37.79 18.34
N TYR A 788 14.45 36.58 18.86
CA TYR A 788 15.58 35.64 18.76
C TYR A 788 15.11 34.26 18.31
N VAL A 789 16.02 33.53 17.67
CA VAL A 789 15.88 32.10 17.38
C VAL A 789 17.10 31.34 17.91
N PHE A 790 16.84 30.33 18.72
CA PHE A 790 17.84 29.37 19.18
C PHE A 790 17.78 28.14 18.28
N THR A 791 18.90 27.84 17.63
CA THR A 791 19.06 26.71 16.71
C THR A 791 19.90 25.64 17.38
N ALA A 792 19.43 24.40 17.34
CA ALA A 792 20.07 23.29 18.02
C ALA A 792 19.81 21.98 17.27
N THR A 793 20.71 21.01 17.40
CA THR A 793 20.63 19.74 16.65
C THR A 793 19.44 18.88 17.10
N HIS A 794 18.71 18.33 16.12
CA HIS A 794 17.52 17.49 16.30
C HIS A 794 17.87 16.07 16.82
N GLU A 795 16.94 15.44 17.54
CA GLU A 795 17.07 14.04 17.99
C GLU A 795 16.22 13.10 17.12
N GLY A 796 16.86 12.36 16.21
CA GLY A 796 16.21 11.38 15.32
C GLY A 796 17.21 10.66 14.41
N MET A 797 16.79 9.52 13.84
CA MET A 797 17.63 8.60 13.03
C MET A 797 18.22 9.20 11.73
N PHE A 798 17.86 10.45 11.39
CA PHE A 798 18.19 11.10 10.13
C PHE A 798 19.04 12.38 10.26
N GLY A 799 19.32 12.86 11.48
CA GLY A 799 19.98 14.16 11.71
C GLY A 799 19.14 15.38 11.26
N GLY A 800 19.38 16.57 11.85
CA GLY A 800 18.62 17.80 11.56
C GLY A 800 18.86 18.93 12.57
N ARG A 801 18.17 20.07 12.45
CA ARG A 801 18.19 21.18 13.43
C ARG A 801 16.76 21.54 13.85
N ASP A 802 16.51 21.80 15.13
CA ASP A 802 15.29 22.49 15.55
C ASP A 802 15.55 23.97 15.84
N TYR A 803 14.50 24.76 15.65
CA TYR A 803 14.46 26.22 15.75
C TYR A 803 13.48 26.60 16.87
N ALA A 804 13.97 27.18 17.95
CA ALA A 804 13.17 27.67 19.07
C ALA A 804 13.11 29.20 19.08
N TYR A 805 11.91 29.76 18.90
CA TYR A 805 11.70 31.21 18.84
C TYR A 805 11.34 31.78 20.21
N LEU A 806 11.98 32.89 20.58
CA LEU A 806 11.70 33.61 21.83
C LEU A 806 11.81 35.12 21.65
N THR A 807 11.05 35.87 22.43
CA THR A 807 11.05 37.33 22.45
C THR A 807 11.60 37.81 23.78
N VAL A 808 12.68 38.58 23.74
CA VAL A 808 13.20 39.29 24.91
C VAL A 808 12.42 40.61 25.01
N VAL A 809 11.68 40.78 26.10
CA VAL A 809 10.80 41.95 26.27
C VAL A 809 11.53 43.12 26.98
N PRO A 810 11.18 44.38 26.69
CA PRO A 810 11.70 45.54 27.43
C PRO A 810 11.37 45.48 28.93
N PRO A 811 12.14 46.18 29.78
CA PRO A 811 11.77 46.37 31.19
C PRO A 811 10.33 46.92 31.30
N GLY A 812 9.51 46.32 32.17
CA GLY A 812 8.10 46.72 32.36
C GLY A 812 7.07 46.03 31.44
N ALA A 813 7.49 45.41 30.32
CA ALA A 813 6.58 44.70 29.42
C ALA A 813 6.14 43.32 29.94
N ALA A 814 4.95 42.88 29.53
CA ALA A 814 4.35 41.62 29.97
C ALA A 814 5.14 40.39 29.42
N ALA A 815 5.67 39.57 30.34
CA ALA A 815 6.29 38.28 30.05
C ALA A 815 5.24 37.15 29.99
N SER A 816 5.57 36.03 29.35
CA SER A 816 4.69 34.86 29.28
C SER A 816 4.45 34.29 30.69
N PRO A 817 3.19 33.98 31.07
CA PRO A 817 2.91 33.34 32.36
C PRO A 817 3.48 31.92 32.35
N LEU A 818 4.45 31.67 33.24
CA LEU A 818 5.04 30.35 33.44
C LEU A 818 4.21 29.58 34.48
N ALA A 819 3.53 28.53 34.06
CA ALA A 819 2.75 27.70 34.98
C ALA A 819 3.71 26.94 35.95
N PRO A 820 3.43 26.91 37.27
CA PRO A 820 4.19 26.09 38.20
C PRO A 820 4.01 24.60 37.88
N ALA A 821 5.11 23.84 37.87
CA ALA A 821 5.06 22.39 37.69
C ALA A 821 4.31 21.76 38.86
N GLY A 822 3.11 21.22 38.61
CA GLY A 822 2.49 20.33 39.59
C GLY A 822 0.96 20.26 39.66
N ARG A 823 0.18 21.06 38.92
CA ARG A 823 -1.29 20.92 38.93
C ARG A 823 -1.90 21.15 37.56
N SER A 824 -1.93 20.12 36.71
CA SER A 824 -2.79 20.11 35.53
C SER A 824 -3.38 18.71 35.33
N THR A 825 -4.71 18.60 35.48
CA THR A 825 -5.60 17.42 35.68
C THR A 825 -5.64 16.86 37.10
N PRO A 826 -6.83 16.66 37.72
CA PRO A 826 -6.95 16.01 39.03
C PRO A 826 -6.27 14.63 38.98
N SER A 827 -5.40 14.32 39.93
CA SER A 827 -4.71 13.01 40.01
C SER A 827 -5.66 11.82 39.91
N ILE A 828 -6.90 12.01 40.40
CA ILE A 828 -8.04 11.09 40.34
C ILE A 828 -8.33 10.60 38.91
N ALA A 829 -8.25 11.46 37.90
CA ALA A 829 -8.57 11.10 36.51
C ALA A 829 -7.51 10.19 35.87
N ARG A 830 -6.25 10.25 36.35
CA ARG A 830 -5.15 9.41 35.84
C ARG A 830 -5.11 8.04 36.52
N THR A 831 -5.51 7.97 37.78
CA THR A 831 -5.61 6.73 38.58
C THR A 831 -6.81 5.87 38.23
N LEU A 832 -7.86 6.45 37.63
CA LEU A 832 -9.11 5.74 37.34
C LEU A 832 -8.93 4.56 36.37
N PRO A 833 -8.21 4.68 35.22
CA PRO A 833 -8.03 3.56 34.30
C PRO A 833 -7.32 2.32 34.88
N PRO A 834 -6.15 2.41 35.55
CA PRO A 834 -5.50 1.23 36.13
C PRO A 834 -6.30 0.63 37.29
N VAL A 835 -6.97 1.45 38.12
CA VAL A 835 -7.88 0.95 39.16
C VAL A 835 -9.06 0.20 38.54
N ALA A 836 -9.69 0.75 37.51
CA ALA A 836 -10.76 0.07 36.79
C ALA A 836 -10.28 -1.25 36.15
N ALA A 837 -9.08 -1.26 35.55
CA ALA A 837 -8.49 -2.46 34.97
C ALA A 837 -8.21 -3.53 36.05
N ALA A 838 -7.67 -3.13 37.20
CA ALA A 838 -7.43 -4.02 38.34
C ALA A 838 -8.73 -4.63 38.88
N LEU A 839 -9.78 -3.82 39.06
CA LEU A 839 -11.09 -4.29 39.53
C LEU A 839 -11.75 -5.25 38.55
N VAL A 840 -11.72 -4.95 37.25
CA VAL A 840 -12.26 -5.84 36.21
C VAL A 840 -11.48 -7.16 36.15
N ALA A 841 -10.14 -7.09 36.21
CA ALA A 841 -9.28 -8.27 36.24
C ALA A 841 -9.54 -9.15 37.47
N ALA A 842 -9.63 -8.55 38.66
CA ALA A 842 -9.90 -9.25 39.92
C ALA A 842 -11.30 -9.88 39.94
N ALA A 843 -12.33 -9.13 39.51
CA ALA A 843 -13.68 -9.67 39.37
C ALA A 843 -13.70 -10.88 38.44
N PHE A 844 -12.94 -10.83 37.34
CA PHE A 844 -12.86 -11.95 36.43
C PHE A 844 -12.11 -13.15 37.00
N ALA A 845 -10.97 -12.93 37.67
CA ALA A 845 -10.23 -13.98 38.37
C ALA A 845 -11.11 -14.68 39.43
N LEU A 846 -11.90 -13.92 40.20
CA LEU A 846 -12.86 -14.46 41.17
C LEU A 846 -13.95 -15.31 40.52
N LEU A 847 -14.51 -14.87 39.39
CA LEU A 847 -15.51 -15.65 38.66
C LEU A 847 -14.93 -16.96 38.11
N LEU A 848 -13.70 -16.94 37.60
CA LEU A 848 -12.99 -18.13 37.14
C LEU A 848 -12.64 -19.07 38.30
N GLY A 849 -12.21 -18.53 39.44
CA GLY A 849 -11.94 -19.28 40.67
C GLY A 849 -13.19 -19.98 41.20
N ARG A 850 -14.32 -19.26 41.31
CA ARG A 850 -15.63 -19.87 41.66
C ARG A 850 -16.03 -20.95 40.67
N ALA A 851 -15.84 -20.72 39.37
CA ALA A 851 -16.14 -21.71 38.34
C ALA A 851 -15.19 -22.92 38.37
N PHE A 852 -13.97 -22.76 38.87
CA PHE A 852 -13.00 -23.83 39.09
C PHE A 852 -13.38 -24.67 40.31
N LEU A 853 -13.69 -24.03 41.45
CA LEU A 853 -14.12 -24.73 42.67
C LEU A 853 -15.39 -25.57 42.44
N ARG A 854 -16.33 -25.07 41.63
CA ARG A 854 -17.53 -25.83 41.26
C ARG A 854 -17.26 -27.01 40.33
N ARG A 855 -16.32 -26.87 39.39
CA ARG A 855 -15.93 -27.90 38.42
C ARG A 855 -14.46 -27.73 38.04
N PRO A 856 -13.55 -28.50 38.68
CA PRO A 856 -12.12 -28.31 38.51
C PRO A 856 -11.71 -28.61 37.07
N ALA A 857 -10.99 -27.66 36.47
CA ALA A 857 -10.46 -27.77 35.12
C ALA A 857 -9.22 -26.89 34.97
N GLY A 858 -8.09 -27.47 34.56
CA GLY A 858 -6.78 -26.81 34.57
C GLY A 858 -6.73 -25.49 33.80
N GLN A 859 -7.43 -25.38 32.67
CA GLN A 859 -7.53 -24.12 31.92
C GLN A 859 -8.14 -22.97 32.73
N LYS A 860 -9.12 -23.25 33.60
CA LYS A 860 -9.75 -22.21 34.44
C LYS A 860 -8.81 -21.73 35.52
N ALA A 861 -8.01 -22.64 36.09
CA ALA A 861 -6.99 -22.29 37.08
C ALA A 861 -5.90 -21.42 36.45
N LEU A 862 -5.38 -21.80 35.28
CA LEU A 862 -4.35 -21.05 34.56
C LEU A 862 -4.84 -19.66 34.10
N TRP A 863 -6.05 -19.56 33.56
CA TRP A 863 -6.65 -18.26 33.22
C TRP A 863 -6.92 -17.41 34.46
N GLY A 864 -7.46 -18.01 35.53
CA GLY A 864 -7.69 -17.33 36.80
C GLY A 864 -6.39 -16.75 37.39
N ALA A 865 -5.31 -17.53 37.37
CA ALA A 865 -3.99 -17.08 37.79
C ALA A 865 -3.47 -15.93 36.90
N GLY A 866 -3.64 -16.03 35.58
CA GLY A 866 -3.25 -14.97 34.64
C GLY A 866 -3.97 -13.64 34.89
N PHE A 867 -5.29 -13.67 35.14
CA PHE A 867 -6.05 -12.45 35.47
C PHE A 867 -5.76 -11.92 36.87
N LEU A 868 -5.43 -12.79 37.83
CA LEU A 868 -4.99 -12.36 39.16
C LEU A 868 -3.64 -11.63 39.09
N LEU A 869 -2.69 -12.15 38.32
CA LEU A 869 -1.39 -11.50 38.06
C LEU A 869 -1.57 -10.17 37.33
N PHE A 870 -2.49 -10.10 36.36
CA PHE A 870 -2.84 -8.84 35.70
C PHE A 870 -3.42 -7.82 36.71
N ALA A 871 -4.33 -8.25 37.59
CA ALA A 871 -4.90 -7.40 38.63
C ALA A 871 -3.82 -6.87 39.59
N ALA A 872 -2.88 -7.72 40.01
CA ALA A 872 -1.75 -7.35 40.85
C ALA A 872 -0.85 -6.31 40.16
N ALA A 873 -0.56 -6.50 38.87
CA ALA A 873 0.23 -5.55 38.08
C ALA A 873 -0.45 -4.19 37.94
N ALA A 874 -1.74 -4.16 37.58
CA ALA A 874 -2.54 -2.94 37.47
C ALA A 874 -2.69 -2.23 38.83
N SER A 875 -2.74 -2.99 39.93
CA SER A 875 -2.73 -2.43 41.29
C SER A 875 -1.39 -1.78 41.64
N CYS A 876 -0.26 -2.39 41.26
CA CYS A 876 1.05 -1.77 41.41
C CYS A 876 1.15 -0.47 40.62
N GLU A 877 0.64 -0.42 39.39
CA GLU A 877 0.58 0.80 38.58
C GLU A 877 -0.31 1.87 39.23
N ALA A 878 -1.48 1.51 39.74
CA ALA A 878 -2.37 2.43 40.44
C ALA A 878 -1.74 3.02 41.71
N LEU A 879 -1.07 2.19 42.53
CA LEU A 879 -0.36 2.63 43.72
C LEU A 879 0.83 3.55 43.38
N ALA A 880 1.58 3.20 42.33
CA ALA A 880 2.70 3.99 41.84
C ALA A 880 2.27 5.35 41.27
N GLN A 881 1.04 5.48 40.79
CA GLN A 881 0.50 6.78 40.38
C GLN A 881 0.20 7.72 41.55
N GLY A 882 -0.20 7.17 42.69
CA GLY A 882 -0.46 7.95 43.91
C GLY A 882 0.81 8.29 44.71
N HIS A 883 1.75 7.35 44.80
CA HIS A 883 2.89 7.42 45.73
C HIS A 883 4.28 7.36 45.05
N GLY A 884 4.32 7.27 43.71
CA GLY A 884 5.57 7.09 42.95
C GLY A 884 6.04 5.63 42.88
N TRP A 885 7.00 5.36 42.01
CA TRP A 885 7.55 4.01 41.83
C TRP A 885 8.58 3.68 42.92
N THR A 886 8.31 2.63 43.69
CA THR A 886 9.30 2.01 44.59
C THR A 886 9.87 0.74 43.94
N PRO A 887 11.06 0.25 44.37
CA PRO A 887 11.61 -1.01 43.88
C PRO A 887 10.65 -2.19 44.05
N LEU A 888 9.89 -2.21 45.14
CA LEU A 888 8.89 -3.26 45.40
C LEU A 888 7.73 -3.19 44.41
N LEU A 889 7.14 -2.01 44.20
CA LEU A 889 6.05 -1.82 43.23
C LEU A 889 6.49 -2.14 41.81
N PHE A 890 7.72 -1.76 41.44
CA PHE A 890 8.26 -2.05 40.12
C PHE A 890 8.55 -3.54 39.91
N ARG A 891 9.19 -4.22 40.88
CA ARG A 891 9.40 -5.69 40.80
C ARG A 891 8.08 -6.44 40.75
N GLY A 892 7.10 -6.04 41.55
CA GLY A 892 5.75 -6.62 41.55
C GLY A 892 5.04 -6.44 40.22
N TYR A 893 5.04 -5.22 39.68
CA TYR A 893 4.51 -4.92 38.35
C TYR A 893 5.20 -5.74 37.24
N TYR A 894 6.54 -5.75 37.24
CA TYR A 894 7.35 -6.39 36.21
C TYR A 894 7.15 -7.91 36.22
N LEU A 895 7.19 -8.54 37.39
CA LEU A 895 6.98 -9.98 37.52
C LEU A 895 5.55 -10.37 37.14
N CYS A 896 4.55 -9.68 37.71
CA CYS A 896 3.15 -10.07 37.52
C CYS A 896 2.67 -9.76 36.11
N GLY A 897 2.85 -8.54 35.63
CA GLY A 897 2.35 -8.08 34.33
C GLY A 897 3.35 -8.30 33.19
N GLY A 898 4.60 -7.91 33.42
CA GLY A 898 5.65 -7.94 32.40
C GLY A 898 6.14 -9.34 32.04
N VAL A 899 6.02 -10.32 32.95
CA VAL A 899 6.57 -11.68 32.77
C VAL A 899 5.50 -12.77 32.81
N LEU A 900 4.72 -12.87 33.90
CA LEU A 900 3.92 -14.08 34.18
C LEU A 900 2.49 -14.05 33.61
N ALA A 901 1.80 -12.90 33.60
CA ALA A 901 0.38 -12.82 33.26
C ALA A 901 0.05 -13.41 31.88
N VAL A 902 0.74 -12.99 30.83
CA VAL A 902 0.49 -13.46 29.46
C VAL A 902 0.86 -14.93 29.30
N GLY A 903 1.95 -15.37 29.96
CA GLY A 903 2.35 -16.78 29.99
C GLY A 903 1.26 -17.68 30.57
N MET A 904 0.68 -17.31 31.71
CA MET A 904 -0.43 -18.03 32.36
C MET A 904 -1.72 -18.02 31.51
N LEU A 905 -2.07 -16.87 30.93
CA LEU A 905 -3.23 -16.76 30.04
C LEU A 905 -3.10 -17.63 28.78
N GLY A 906 -1.91 -17.63 28.18
CA GLY A 906 -1.58 -18.48 27.03
C GLY A 906 -1.57 -19.97 27.40
N ALA A 907 -1.02 -20.34 28.55
CA ALA A 907 -1.01 -21.72 29.05
C ALA A 907 -2.43 -22.27 29.24
N GLY A 908 -3.37 -21.47 29.75
CA GLY A 908 -4.78 -21.87 29.84
C GLY A 908 -5.42 -22.14 28.47
N SER A 909 -5.01 -21.41 27.43
CA SER A 909 -5.44 -21.65 26.05
C SER A 909 -4.76 -22.88 25.44
N ALA A 910 -3.46 -23.08 25.69
CA ALA A 910 -2.71 -24.27 25.28
C ALA A 910 -3.26 -25.55 25.92
N TRP A 911 -3.74 -25.48 27.16
CA TRP A 911 -4.36 -26.59 27.88
C TRP A 911 -5.53 -27.23 27.11
N LEU A 912 -6.29 -26.42 26.36
CA LEU A 912 -7.40 -26.90 25.54
C LEU A 912 -6.95 -27.62 24.26
N LEU A 913 -5.71 -27.39 23.83
CA LEU A 913 -5.15 -27.91 22.57
C LEU A 913 -4.25 -29.12 22.80
N LEU A 914 -3.56 -29.18 23.95
CA LEU A 914 -2.55 -30.20 24.22
C LEU A 914 -3.16 -31.51 24.74
N PRO A 915 -2.58 -32.68 24.36
CA PRO A 915 -2.88 -33.97 24.96
C PRO A 915 -2.34 -34.06 26.39
N ARG A 916 -2.77 -35.06 27.18
CA ARG A 916 -2.45 -35.19 28.63
C ARG A 916 -0.96 -34.99 28.94
N ARG A 917 -0.07 -35.77 28.31
CA ARG A 917 1.40 -35.65 28.49
C ARG A 917 1.93 -34.24 28.20
N GLY A 918 1.37 -33.57 27.18
CA GLY A 918 1.74 -32.19 26.85
C GLY A 918 1.30 -31.16 27.90
N ARG A 919 0.20 -31.44 28.62
CA ARG A 919 -0.27 -30.59 29.73
C ARG A 919 0.64 -30.73 30.95
N ASP A 920 1.10 -31.94 31.25
CA ASP A 920 2.01 -32.19 32.38
C ASP A 920 3.36 -31.50 32.14
N VAL A 921 3.90 -31.62 30.92
CA VAL A 921 5.11 -30.89 30.49
C VAL A 921 4.90 -29.38 30.54
N LEU A 922 3.75 -28.88 30.07
CA LEU A 922 3.43 -27.44 30.11
C LEU A 922 3.41 -26.91 31.55
N VAL A 923 2.78 -27.63 32.48
CA VAL A 923 2.72 -27.21 33.89
C VAL A 923 4.08 -27.28 34.54
N GLY A 924 4.85 -28.35 34.33
CA GLY A 924 6.21 -28.48 34.85
C GLY A 924 7.13 -27.37 34.33
N ALA A 925 7.12 -27.12 33.02
CA ALA A 925 7.90 -26.04 32.40
C ALA A 925 7.47 -24.66 32.90
N LEU A 926 6.17 -24.42 33.06
CA LEU A 926 5.64 -23.15 33.55
C LEU A 926 5.97 -22.92 35.03
N ALA A 927 5.96 -23.98 35.85
CA ALA A 927 6.36 -23.91 37.26
C ALA A 927 7.85 -23.56 37.38
N VAL A 928 8.72 -24.27 36.64
CA VAL A 928 10.17 -23.99 36.60
C VAL A 928 10.43 -22.58 36.09
N ALA A 929 9.80 -22.16 34.99
CA ALA A 929 9.95 -20.82 34.44
C ALA A 929 9.44 -19.74 35.40
N THR A 930 8.36 -20.00 36.14
CA THR A 930 7.83 -19.06 37.14
C THR A 930 8.78 -18.89 38.31
N ILE A 931 9.35 -19.98 38.83
CA ILE A 931 10.36 -19.95 39.91
C ILE A 931 11.61 -19.21 39.43
N ALA A 932 12.14 -19.57 38.24
CA ALA A 932 13.34 -18.96 37.67
C ALA A 932 13.14 -17.46 37.37
N ALA A 933 11.99 -17.07 36.81
CA ALA A 933 11.67 -15.67 36.57
C ALA A 933 11.50 -14.88 37.86
N THR A 934 10.87 -15.47 38.88
CA THR A 934 10.70 -14.83 40.20
C THR A 934 12.05 -14.59 40.86
N ALA A 935 12.93 -15.61 40.87
CA ALA A 935 14.29 -15.48 41.38
C ALA A 935 15.09 -14.41 40.60
N ALA A 936 15.00 -14.43 39.27
CA ALA A 936 15.69 -13.46 38.41
C ALA A 936 15.23 -12.02 38.68
N VAL A 937 13.93 -11.77 38.87
CA VAL A 937 13.39 -10.43 39.17
C VAL A 937 13.70 -10.00 40.61
N ALA A 938 13.65 -10.94 41.57
CA ALA A 938 13.93 -10.65 42.97
C ALA A 938 15.40 -10.29 43.20
N LEU A 939 16.32 -11.04 42.58
CA LEU A 939 17.77 -10.86 42.71
C LEU A 939 18.32 -9.74 41.83
N ALA A 940 17.56 -9.30 40.81
CA ALA A 940 18.01 -8.25 39.91
C ALA A 940 18.21 -6.90 40.63
N PRO A 941 19.34 -6.21 40.41
CA PRO A 941 19.57 -4.88 40.95
C PRO A 941 18.60 -3.90 40.27
N VAL A 942 17.94 -3.05 41.07
CA VAL A 942 16.99 -2.06 40.58
C VAL A 942 17.64 -0.68 40.61
N ASP A 943 17.61 0.02 39.49
CA ASP A 943 18.07 1.40 39.40
C ASP A 943 17.03 2.34 40.04
N VAL A 944 17.26 2.68 41.31
CA VAL A 944 16.41 3.59 42.09
C VAL A 944 16.37 5.00 41.47
N HIS A 945 17.42 5.42 40.78
CA HIS A 945 17.45 6.71 40.11
C HIS A 945 16.54 6.70 38.86
N ALA A 946 16.51 5.60 38.11
CA ALA A 946 15.56 5.41 37.01
C ALA A 946 14.10 5.39 37.48
N LEU A 947 13.81 4.80 38.64
CA LEU A 947 12.46 4.78 39.22
C LEU A 947 11.99 6.18 39.65
N THR A 948 12.81 6.92 40.38
CA THR A 948 12.48 8.28 40.86
C THR A 948 12.38 9.30 39.72
N ALA A 949 13.10 9.08 38.61
CA ALA A 949 13.03 9.92 37.42
C ALA A 949 11.84 9.59 36.49
N THR A 950 11.06 8.54 36.80
CA THR A 950 9.89 8.14 36.02
C THR A 950 8.69 9.03 36.37
N ALA A 951 8.20 9.82 35.40
CA ALA A 951 7.03 10.68 35.56
C ALA A 951 5.80 9.93 36.12
N SER A 952 5.01 10.59 36.97
CA SER A 952 3.78 10.03 37.56
C SER A 952 2.83 9.55 36.46
N GLY A 953 2.51 8.25 36.43
CA GLY A 953 1.63 7.66 35.41
C GLY A 953 2.32 7.11 34.17
N ARG A 954 3.59 6.70 34.25
CA ARG A 954 4.19 5.77 33.26
C ARG A 954 4.91 4.63 33.98
N PRO A 955 4.83 3.37 33.51
CA PRO A 955 5.72 2.32 34.00
C PRO A 955 7.19 2.64 33.68
N PRO A 956 8.15 2.34 34.57
CA PRO A 956 9.57 2.54 34.31
C PRO A 956 10.05 1.68 33.14
N ALA A 957 11.10 2.13 32.45
CA ALA A 957 11.69 1.35 31.37
C ALA A 957 12.24 0.01 31.88
N ASN A 958 12.17 -1.04 31.05
CA ASN A 958 12.66 -2.37 31.42
C ASN A 958 14.13 -2.40 31.88
N GLY A 959 14.95 -1.47 31.37
CA GLY A 959 16.36 -1.32 31.77
C GLY A 959 16.58 -0.79 33.19
N ALA A 960 15.52 -0.36 33.89
CA ALA A 960 15.58 -0.03 35.32
C ALA A 960 15.72 -1.28 36.20
N LEU A 961 15.50 -2.47 35.64
CA LEU A 961 15.82 -3.76 36.26
C LEU A 961 17.07 -4.32 35.58
N GLY A 962 18.19 -4.37 36.30
CA GLY A 962 19.45 -4.88 35.79
C GLY A 962 19.46 -6.41 35.62
N GLY A 963 20.47 -6.91 34.91
CA GLY A 963 20.63 -8.35 34.65
C GLY A 963 19.72 -8.88 33.53
N HIS A 964 19.53 -10.20 33.50
CA HIS A 964 18.93 -10.92 32.38
C HIS A 964 17.44 -11.28 32.56
N ALA A 965 16.76 -10.68 33.55
CA ALA A 965 15.35 -10.96 33.85
C ALA A 965 14.40 -10.68 32.65
N TYR A 966 14.78 -9.76 31.76
CA TYR A 966 14.02 -9.45 30.54
C TYR A 966 13.93 -10.63 29.56
N LEU A 967 14.85 -11.60 29.60
CA LEU A 967 14.80 -12.79 28.75
C LEU A 967 13.57 -13.63 29.07
N TRP A 968 13.20 -13.74 30.35
CA TRP A 968 11.99 -14.42 30.79
C TRP A 968 10.72 -13.70 30.33
N ALA A 969 10.71 -12.36 30.37
CA ALA A 969 9.63 -11.55 29.82
C ALA A 969 9.45 -11.81 28.32
N ILE A 970 10.53 -11.88 27.54
CA ILE A 970 10.47 -12.17 26.10
C ILE A 970 9.92 -13.59 25.88
N ALA A 971 10.49 -14.58 26.56
CA ALA A 971 10.13 -15.98 26.36
C ALA A 971 8.65 -16.26 26.69
N LEU A 972 8.21 -15.89 27.90
CA LEU A 972 6.86 -16.19 28.38
C LEU A 972 5.79 -15.35 27.67
N ASN A 973 6.04 -14.08 27.36
CA ASN A 973 5.08 -13.28 26.59
C ASN A 973 4.95 -13.79 25.14
N SER A 974 6.05 -14.21 24.51
CA SER A 974 6.02 -14.71 23.14
C SER A 974 5.26 -16.04 23.05
N ALA A 975 5.61 -17.00 23.91
CA ALA A 975 4.89 -18.28 24.00
C ALA A 975 3.43 -18.07 24.41
N GLY A 976 3.18 -17.24 25.42
CA GLY A 976 1.84 -16.94 25.92
C GLY A 976 0.95 -16.29 24.86
N THR A 977 1.47 -15.30 24.12
CA THR A 977 0.74 -14.64 23.02
C THR A 977 0.46 -15.61 21.88
N LEU A 978 1.44 -16.44 21.50
CA LEU A 978 1.26 -17.46 20.47
C LEU A 978 0.12 -18.42 20.82
N PHE A 979 0.04 -18.90 22.05
CA PHE A 979 -1.03 -19.82 22.45
C PHE A 979 -2.37 -19.11 22.70
N LEU A 980 -2.37 -17.89 23.22
CA LEU A 980 -3.59 -17.12 23.48
C LEU A 980 -4.25 -16.67 22.17
N VAL A 981 -3.48 -15.99 21.30
CA VAL A 981 -3.97 -15.49 20.01
C VAL A 981 -4.08 -16.63 19.00
N GLY A 982 -3.04 -17.46 18.88
CA GLY A 982 -3.05 -18.61 17.96
C GLY A 982 -4.11 -19.64 18.31
N GLY A 983 -4.37 -19.90 19.60
CA GLY A 983 -5.46 -20.77 20.04
C GLY A 983 -6.84 -20.21 19.70
N ALA A 984 -7.05 -18.90 19.90
CA ALA A 984 -8.27 -18.22 19.49
C ALA A 984 -8.47 -18.25 17.96
N LEU A 985 -7.43 -17.98 17.18
CA LEU A 985 -7.44 -18.05 15.71
C LEU A 985 -7.70 -19.47 15.20
N LEU A 986 -7.08 -20.49 15.81
CA LEU A 986 -7.33 -21.89 15.48
C LEU A 986 -8.77 -22.30 15.80
N SER A 987 -9.34 -21.81 16.90
CA SER A 987 -10.75 -22.03 17.24
C SER A 987 -11.69 -21.37 16.23
N ILE A 988 -11.35 -20.16 15.77
CA ILE A 988 -12.06 -19.45 14.68
C ILE A 988 -11.98 -20.28 13.37
N ALA A 989 -10.78 -20.74 13.00
CA ALA A 989 -10.54 -21.55 11.81
C ALA A 989 -11.31 -22.88 11.85
N ARG A 990 -11.35 -23.54 13.00
CA ARG A 990 -12.13 -24.77 13.24
C ARG A 990 -13.63 -24.52 13.48
N ARG A 991 -14.10 -23.27 13.36
CA ARG A 991 -15.49 -22.83 13.56
C ARG A 991 -16.08 -23.19 14.94
N ARG A 992 -15.25 -23.31 15.97
CA ARG A 992 -15.66 -23.60 17.35
C ARG A 992 -15.63 -22.31 18.17
N ASN A 993 -16.69 -22.03 18.93
CA ASN A 993 -16.78 -20.88 19.85
C ASN A 993 -16.27 -19.54 19.25
N VAL A 994 -16.57 -19.31 17.96
CA VAL A 994 -16.01 -18.21 17.15
C VAL A 994 -16.23 -16.85 17.80
N ARG A 995 -17.42 -16.61 18.37
CA ARG A 995 -17.74 -15.33 19.01
C ARG A 995 -16.82 -15.06 20.20
N ALA A 996 -16.74 -15.99 21.15
CA ALA A 996 -15.86 -15.87 22.32
C ALA A 996 -14.39 -15.68 21.91
N SER A 997 -13.94 -16.45 20.92
CA SER A 997 -12.55 -16.42 20.42
C SER A 997 -12.18 -15.08 19.77
N VAL A 998 -13.11 -14.44 19.04
CA VAL A 998 -12.88 -13.11 18.44
C VAL A 998 -12.68 -12.04 19.51
N TRP A 999 -13.52 -12.01 20.54
CA TRP A 999 -13.40 -11.04 21.63
C TRP A 999 -12.11 -11.23 22.44
N ILE A 1000 -11.72 -12.49 22.71
CA ILE A 1000 -10.46 -12.82 23.39
C ILE A 1000 -9.25 -12.39 22.56
N ALA A 1001 -9.24 -12.71 21.25
CA ALA A 1001 -8.15 -12.33 20.35
C ALA A 1001 -8.05 -10.80 20.21
N ALA A 1002 -9.18 -10.10 20.03
CA ALA A 1002 -9.21 -8.65 19.94
C ALA A 1002 -8.69 -7.99 21.23
N GLY A 1003 -9.11 -8.47 22.39
CA GLY A 1003 -8.59 -8.01 23.67
C GLY A 1003 -7.08 -8.19 23.81
N ALA A 1004 -6.56 -9.37 23.45
CA ALA A 1004 -5.12 -9.66 23.48
C ALA A 1004 -4.30 -8.74 22.59
N VAL A 1005 -4.78 -8.49 21.37
CA VAL A 1005 -4.14 -7.60 20.41
C VAL A 1005 -4.14 -6.16 20.92
N VAL A 1006 -5.24 -5.67 21.49
CA VAL A 1006 -5.33 -4.30 22.04
C VAL A 1006 -4.30 -4.10 23.17
N VAL A 1007 -4.20 -5.05 24.11
CA VAL A 1007 -3.17 -4.98 25.18
C VAL A 1007 -1.77 -5.02 24.60
N ALA A 1008 -1.51 -5.91 23.63
CA ALA A 1008 -0.20 -6.06 23.01
C ALA A 1008 0.23 -4.81 22.23
N LEU A 1009 -0.68 -4.16 21.51
CA LEU A 1009 -0.42 -2.92 20.78
C LEU A 1009 -0.18 -1.75 21.75
N ALA A 1010 -1.03 -1.59 22.77
CA ALA A 1010 -0.87 -0.54 23.77
C ALA A 1010 0.45 -0.64 24.54
N THR A 1011 0.85 -1.86 24.91
CA THR A 1011 2.14 -2.16 25.57
C THR A 1011 3.32 -2.15 24.58
N GLY A 1012 3.05 -2.31 23.28
CA GLY A 1012 4.05 -2.16 22.22
C GLY A 1012 4.42 -0.70 21.99
N LEU A 1013 3.42 0.19 21.97
CA LEU A 1013 3.61 1.64 21.82
C LEU A 1013 4.49 2.24 22.93
N SER A 1014 4.35 1.75 24.16
CA SER A 1014 5.21 2.19 25.28
C SER A 1014 6.68 1.87 25.07
N ARG A 1015 7.02 0.80 24.33
CA ARG A 1015 8.40 0.46 23.97
C ARG A 1015 8.97 1.42 22.93
N GLY A 1016 8.13 2.10 22.16
CA GLY A 1016 8.48 3.18 21.24
C GLY A 1016 8.55 4.57 21.88
N GLY A 1017 8.35 4.67 23.20
CA GLY A 1017 8.43 5.93 23.94
C GLY A 1017 7.09 6.65 24.14
N ASP A 1018 5.99 6.16 23.55
CA ASP A 1018 4.65 6.73 23.72
C ASP A 1018 3.82 5.93 24.73
N TYR A 1019 3.55 6.54 25.88
CA TYR A 1019 2.83 5.92 27.00
C TYR A 1019 1.37 6.36 27.08
N SER A 1020 0.90 7.20 26.15
CA SER A 1020 -0.37 7.93 26.24
C SER A 1020 -1.60 7.01 26.29
N PHE A 1021 -1.50 5.82 25.72
CA PHE A 1021 -2.62 4.88 25.57
C PHE A 1021 -2.47 3.59 26.37
N VAL A 1022 -1.41 3.43 27.17
CA VAL A 1022 -1.08 2.16 27.84
C VAL A 1022 -2.21 1.71 28.76
N TYR A 1023 -2.64 2.55 29.70
CA TYR A 1023 -3.68 2.18 30.67
C TYR A 1023 -5.06 2.04 30.04
N LEU A 1024 -5.38 2.89 29.05
CA LEU A 1024 -6.65 2.80 28.33
C LEU A 1024 -6.72 1.52 27.49
N GLY A 1025 -5.62 1.18 26.80
CA GLY A 1025 -5.51 -0.05 26.03
C GLY A 1025 -5.55 -1.30 26.90
N GLN A 1026 -4.92 -1.29 28.07
CA GLN A 1026 -5.03 -2.36 29.07
C GLN A 1026 -6.48 -2.55 29.54
N LEU A 1027 -7.18 -1.46 29.89
CA LEU A 1027 -8.58 -1.49 30.34
C LEU A 1027 -9.52 -2.01 29.23
N VAL A 1028 -9.41 -1.45 28.02
CA VAL A 1028 -10.23 -1.90 26.88
C VAL A 1028 -9.93 -3.37 26.58
N GLY A 1029 -8.65 -3.73 26.52
CA GLY A 1029 -8.22 -5.09 26.24
C GLY A 1029 -8.78 -6.12 27.24
N ILE A 1030 -8.74 -5.83 28.54
CA ILE A 1030 -9.27 -6.74 29.56
C ILE A 1030 -10.79 -6.86 29.54
N VAL A 1031 -11.51 -5.76 29.26
CA VAL A 1031 -12.97 -5.78 29.08
C VAL A 1031 -13.36 -6.61 27.88
N LEU A 1032 -12.62 -6.51 26.77
CA LEU A 1032 -12.85 -7.32 25.56
C LEU A 1032 -12.62 -8.82 25.86
N MET A 1033 -11.54 -9.17 26.54
CA MET A 1033 -11.29 -10.56 26.96
C MET A 1033 -12.43 -11.06 27.86
N PHE A 1034 -12.83 -10.29 28.88
CA PHE A 1034 -13.92 -10.62 29.79
C PHE A 1034 -15.24 -10.84 29.06
N ALA A 1035 -15.58 -9.98 28.11
CA ALA A 1035 -16.77 -10.12 27.26
C ALA A 1035 -16.71 -11.42 26.45
N GLY A 1036 -15.54 -11.79 25.93
CA GLY A 1036 -15.34 -13.05 25.22
C GLY A 1036 -15.60 -14.28 26.08
N PHE A 1037 -15.12 -14.29 27.32
CA PHE A 1037 -15.25 -15.43 28.24
C PHE A 1037 -16.64 -15.58 28.86
N THR A 1038 -17.41 -14.50 28.99
CA THR A 1038 -18.78 -14.53 29.52
C THR A 1038 -19.82 -14.95 28.46
N LEU A 1039 -19.44 -15.04 27.19
CA LEU A 1039 -20.33 -15.52 26.14
C LEU A 1039 -20.61 -17.03 26.26
N PRO A 1040 -21.88 -17.47 26.18
CA PRO A 1040 -22.21 -18.88 26.24
C PRO A 1040 -21.52 -19.67 25.12
N ALA A 1041 -20.83 -20.75 25.47
CA ALA A 1041 -20.34 -21.72 24.49
C ALA A 1041 -21.54 -22.27 23.71
N SER A 1042 -21.44 -22.26 22.38
CA SER A 1042 -22.50 -22.81 21.55
C SER A 1042 -22.55 -24.32 21.78
N ARG A 1043 -23.61 -24.81 22.44
CA ARG A 1043 -23.92 -26.24 22.54
C ARG A 1043 -23.94 -26.81 21.13
N THR A 1044 -22.93 -27.59 20.77
CA THR A 1044 -23.00 -28.49 19.64
C THR A 1044 -23.91 -29.63 20.07
N THR A 1045 -25.12 -29.67 19.54
CA THR A 1045 -25.93 -30.89 19.57
C THR A 1045 -25.06 -32.00 18.98
N PRO A 1046 -24.81 -33.12 19.67
CA PRO A 1046 -24.24 -34.29 19.03
C PRO A 1046 -25.14 -34.63 17.85
N ALA A 1047 -24.57 -34.83 16.67
CA ALA A 1047 -25.32 -35.39 15.56
C ALA A 1047 -25.72 -36.81 15.98
N GLY A 1048 -26.92 -36.96 16.50
CA GLY A 1048 -27.53 -38.26 16.75
C GLY A 1048 -27.72 -38.96 15.41
N SER A 1049 -27.20 -40.20 15.37
CA SER A 1049 -27.51 -41.27 14.43
C SER A 1049 -28.72 -41.00 13.54
N GLU A 1050 -28.49 -40.76 12.25
CA GLU A 1050 -29.50 -41.00 11.23
C GLU A 1050 -29.87 -42.48 11.31
N LEU A 1051 -31.07 -42.76 11.82
CA LEU A 1051 -31.77 -44.01 11.62
C LEU A 1051 -31.79 -44.29 10.11
N VAL A 1052 -31.18 -45.42 9.74
CA VAL A 1052 -31.30 -46.04 8.43
C VAL A 1052 -32.78 -46.26 8.14
N ALA A 1053 -33.35 -45.45 7.25
CA ALA A 1053 -34.68 -45.72 6.70
C ALA A 1053 -34.54 -46.80 5.63
N HIS A 1054 -34.94 -48.03 5.97
CA HIS A 1054 -35.19 -49.09 5.00
C HIS A 1054 -36.37 -48.70 4.09
N PRO A 1055 -36.24 -48.84 2.76
CA PRO A 1055 -37.36 -48.67 1.86
C PRO A 1055 -38.15 -49.99 1.78
N GLY A 1056 -39.40 -49.97 2.25
CA GLY A 1056 -40.33 -51.06 2.02
C GLY A 1056 -41.19 -51.36 3.24
N LEU A 1057 -42.43 -50.89 3.22
CA LEU A 1057 -43.61 -51.73 3.42
C LEU A 1057 -44.86 -50.87 3.27
N VAL A 1058 -45.58 -51.19 2.20
CA VAL A 1058 -47.00 -50.91 1.99
C VAL A 1058 -47.77 -51.42 3.20
N ARG A 1059 -48.66 -50.59 3.76
CA ARG A 1059 -49.98 -50.98 4.28
C ARG A 1059 -50.86 -49.74 4.50
N LYS A 1060 -51.88 -49.62 3.64
CA LYS A 1060 -53.22 -49.06 3.97
C LYS A 1060 -53.88 -49.97 5.05
N PRO A 1061 -55.05 -49.65 5.66
CA PRO A 1061 -55.90 -48.44 5.60
C PRO A 1061 -56.38 -47.92 6.99
N LEU A 1062 -56.82 -46.65 7.05
CA LEU A 1062 -58.20 -46.20 7.33
C LEU A 1062 -58.28 -44.68 7.17
#